data_AF-A0AA96X7R5-F1
#
_entry.id   AF-A0AA96X7R5-F1
#
_cell.length_a   1.000
_cell.length_b   1.000
_cell.length_c   1.000
_cell.angle_alpha   90.00
_cell.angle_beta   90.00
_cell.angle_gamma   90.00
#
_symmetry.space_group_name_H-M   'P 1'
#
loop_
_entity.id
_entity.type
_entity.pdbx_description
1 polymer ?
#
loop_
_entity_poly.entity_id
_entity_poly.type
_entity_poly.pdbx_seq_one_letter_code
_entity_poly.pdbx_strand_id
1 'polypeptide(L)'
;MNAEKNQLTQLLVALNKLLFISLFLFMVGCGGGGSSSGEDDSSTETTENDSGSGDSSGSDDGDDSDGDTDGDTDGDTDGDTGSDDESDSEQGILVAELIANPFSGTSIGLSWEDSEETYSIYRDGELIAETTDNHYVDEGLSVNTEYSYWVGVGSIDSDTNSVTAKTLVNNTNDGLSNGTEAEAIEKRIVDFDECQNERSAVDVDDSSLDSCLQAVLDEVGMAEQLEDMRAFAARVRSEQDPEMVELGMRLFHSKSLSANGDTACSSCHHPTIGCAGDDLSMSVGVNAVDPDLLGPGRSDGENEVPLVARNAQPICNVALWDNGLFWDNRVLFTSDGGLKTDSRDVTNNTEAAVGTGTLALMMAQAHFPVTDAAEMGDISEFGYDESSDDDLTDYREEYLIPKLNEESWGPLFAAAYGDNSIDYSRVAQAIAAYEAVYIFIDNPFFDYIDGDLTALDDDAKRGAITYFTPGSGCTACHTGAFFTNQGLRVVNYPQIGVGKEDDGADWGGAVLGGFRVPTLLNAGITGPWGHAGQFGSLERNIEHYAGQADSVSRYFADSEMCDLDQFAELEDCAAKVAPNGLELTEAILEIDGDAALPIDDDEVKLLAAFLEALTDPDAENVNSNATQSLIPPRDGGPDGMQLDAWDQDGNEL
;
A
#
# COMPACT_ATOMS: atom_id res chain seq x y z
N MET A 1 23.05 20.69 -50.19
CA MET A 1 23.96 21.29 -49.20
C MET A 1 23.23 21.74 -47.92
N ASN A 2 22.19 21.01 -47.49
CA ASN A 2 21.44 21.26 -46.25
C ASN A 2 21.39 19.99 -45.35
N ALA A 3 22.42 19.14 -45.42
CA ALA A 3 22.55 17.96 -44.57
C ALA A 3 23.78 18.01 -43.63
N GLU A 4 24.61 19.05 -43.72
CA GLU A 4 25.82 19.20 -42.87
C GLU A 4 25.70 20.31 -41.81
N LYS A 5 24.54 20.99 -41.69
CA LYS A 5 24.30 21.97 -40.62
C LYS A 5 23.60 21.42 -39.37
N ASN A 6 22.97 20.24 -39.46
CA ASN A 6 22.28 19.63 -38.30
C ASN A 6 23.19 18.78 -37.39
N GLN A 7 24.44 18.53 -37.79
CA GLN A 7 25.39 17.74 -36.97
C GLN A 7 26.41 18.57 -36.17
N LEU A 8 26.40 19.91 -36.29
CA LEU A 8 27.25 20.78 -35.45
C LEU A 8 26.51 21.40 -34.26
N THR A 9 25.18 21.43 -34.26
CA THR A 9 24.39 21.94 -33.13
C THR A 9 24.21 20.89 -32.03
N GLN A 10 24.13 19.59 -32.40
CA GLN A 10 24.07 18.49 -31.44
C GLN A 10 25.42 18.20 -30.75
N LEU A 11 26.55 18.63 -31.33
CA LEU A 11 27.87 18.50 -30.72
C LEU A 11 28.15 19.57 -29.65
N LEU A 12 27.44 20.71 -29.66
CA LEU A 12 27.60 21.77 -28.64
C LEU A 12 26.71 21.56 -27.41
N VAL A 13 25.61 20.81 -27.53
CA VAL A 13 24.76 20.44 -26.38
C VAL A 13 25.39 19.31 -25.56
N ALA A 14 26.10 18.38 -26.21
CA ALA A 14 26.84 17.30 -25.54
C ALA A 14 28.11 17.77 -24.80
N LEU A 15 28.70 18.92 -25.19
CA LEU A 15 29.89 19.48 -24.53
C LEU A 15 29.58 20.40 -23.34
N ASN A 16 28.32 20.82 -23.14
CA ASN A 16 27.92 21.61 -21.97
C ASN A 16 27.42 20.74 -20.79
N LYS A 17 26.99 19.49 -21.03
CA LYS A 17 26.66 18.52 -19.98
C LYS A 17 27.87 17.78 -19.40
N LEU A 18 29.03 17.82 -20.06
CA LEU A 18 30.30 17.23 -19.58
C LEU A 18 31.18 18.18 -18.75
N LEU A 19 30.75 19.42 -18.51
CA LEU A 19 31.47 20.39 -17.65
C LEU A 19 30.81 20.66 -16.29
N PHE A 20 29.66 20.04 -15.99
CA PHE A 20 29.02 20.11 -14.67
C PHE A 20 29.29 18.87 -13.79
N ILE A 21 29.93 17.83 -14.34
CA ILE A 21 30.43 16.66 -13.58
C ILE A 21 31.93 16.83 -13.36
N SER A 22 32.33 17.86 -12.62
CA SER A 22 33.67 17.91 -11.99
C SER A 22 33.74 19.00 -10.91
N LEU A 23 32.90 18.92 -9.88
CA LEU A 23 33.23 19.56 -8.60
C LEU A 23 32.40 19.06 -7.40
N PHE A 24 32.38 17.75 -7.12
CA PHE A 24 31.98 17.28 -5.79
C PHE A 24 32.69 15.98 -5.41
N LEU A 25 34.00 16.09 -5.19
CA LEU A 25 34.76 15.15 -4.38
C LEU A 25 36.13 15.78 -4.12
N PHE A 26 36.36 16.33 -2.91
CA PHE A 26 37.60 16.15 -2.15
C PHE A 26 37.48 16.77 -0.73
N MET A 27 37.51 15.85 0.25
CA MET A 27 38.12 15.93 1.58
C MET A 27 37.47 16.68 2.75
N VAL A 28 37.00 15.86 3.69
CA VAL A 28 37.28 15.97 5.13
C VAL A 28 38.77 16.26 5.37
N GLY A 29 39.09 17.32 6.13
CA GLY A 29 40.46 17.62 6.51
C GLY A 29 40.67 18.94 7.27
N CYS A 30 40.30 18.95 8.55
CA CYS A 30 40.94 19.65 9.67
C CYS A 30 41.94 20.81 9.41
N GLY A 31 41.63 22.01 9.94
CA GLY A 31 42.61 22.83 10.68
C GLY A 31 43.03 24.20 10.14
N GLY A 32 42.78 25.25 10.94
CA GLY A 32 43.50 26.55 10.98
C GLY A 32 43.08 27.57 9.90
N GLY A 33 42.59 28.77 10.19
CA GLY A 33 43.00 29.73 11.22
C GLY A 33 44.04 30.70 10.65
N GLY A 34 43.63 31.88 10.16
CA GLY A 34 44.58 32.99 9.92
C GLY A 34 44.28 33.95 8.76
N SER A 35 43.50 34.99 9.06
CA SER A 35 43.76 36.43 8.81
C SER A 35 44.31 36.98 7.47
N SER A 36 43.65 38.09 7.07
CA SER A 36 44.18 39.27 6.35
C SER A 36 44.31 39.10 4.82
N SER A 37 44.12 40.10 3.96
CA SER A 37 43.82 41.54 4.07
C SER A 37 43.71 42.09 2.64
N GLY A 38 43.08 43.26 2.49
CA GLY A 38 43.29 44.21 1.37
C GLY A 38 42.33 44.01 0.19
N GLU A 39 41.29 44.82 0.03
CA GLU A 39 41.24 46.23 -0.40
C GLU A 39 41.29 46.40 -1.94
N ASP A 40 40.27 47.13 -2.41
CA ASP A 40 40.30 48.16 -3.46
C ASP A 40 40.36 47.72 -4.95
N ASP A 41 39.71 48.35 -5.94
CA ASP A 41 38.73 49.45 -6.00
C ASP A 41 38.33 49.65 -7.49
N SER A 42 37.10 50.12 -7.74
CA SER A 42 36.63 50.86 -8.95
C SER A 42 36.68 50.17 -10.34
N SER A 43 35.95 50.53 -11.39
CA SER A 43 35.09 51.67 -11.77
C SER A 43 34.37 51.29 -13.10
N THR A 44 33.04 51.42 -13.18
CA THR A 44 32.22 52.33 -14.02
C THR A 44 32.60 52.57 -15.49
N GLU A 45 31.62 52.40 -16.39
CA GLU A 45 31.08 53.35 -17.41
C GLU A 45 30.18 52.55 -18.39
N THR A 46 28.84 52.71 -18.43
CA THR A 46 28.02 53.70 -19.20
C THR A 46 28.40 53.81 -20.68
N THR A 47 27.52 53.59 -21.69
CA THR A 47 26.39 54.46 -22.08
C THR A 47 25.73 53.94 -23.39
N GLU A 48 24.41 54.22 -23.51
CA GLU A 48 23.64 54.76 -24.67
C GLU A 48 23.54 53.99 -26.02
N ASN A 49 22.33 53.58 -26.44
CA ASN A 49 21.29 54.31 -27.21
C ASN A 49 21.61 54.49 -28.72
N ASP A 50 20.76 53.98 -29.62
CA ASP A 50 19.73 54.79 -30.30
C ASP A 50 19.23 54.19 -31.64
N SER A 51 17.91 54.37 -31.84
CA SER A 51 17.05 54.49 -33.02
C SER A 51 17.35 53.90 -34.41
N GLY A 52 16.28 53.49 -35.10
CA GLY A 52 16.25 53.33 -36.56
C GLY A 52 14.90 52.85 -37.12
N SER A 53 14.06 53.80 -37.52
CA SER A 53 12.69 53.67 -38.05
C SER A 53 12.62 53.41 -39.56
N GLY A 54 11.42 53.03 -40.04
CA GLY A 54 10.92 53.28 -41.40
C GLY A 54 10.71 52.01 -42.23
N ASP A 55 9.59 51.64 -42.87
CA ASP A 55 8.30 52.20 -43.33
C ASP A 55 8.04 51.73 -44.78
N SER A 56 6.78 51.42 -45.06
CA SER A 56 6.07 51.50 -46.35
C SER A 56 6.02 50.31 -47.35
N SER A 57 4.77 49.87 -47.57
CA SER A 57 3.98 50.01 -48.82
C SER A 57 3.77 48.82 -49.79
N GLY A 58 2.50 48.71 -50.22
CA GLY A 58 2.05 48.19 -51.53
C GLY A 58 1.13 46.95 -51.44
N SER A 59 -0.20 47.05 -51.30
CA SER A 59 -1.28 47.33 -52.29
C SER A 59 -1.34 46.37 -53.49
N ASP A 60 -2.44 45.61 -53.64
CA ASP A 60 -3.22 45.55 -54.90
C ASP A 60 -4.57 44.80 -54.75
N ASP A 61 -5.55 45.32 -55.47
CA ASP A 61 -7.00 45.04 -55.49
C ASP A 61 -7.42 43.92 -56.48
N GLY A 62 -8.68 43.48 -56.36
CA GLY A 62 -9.52 42.99 -57.48
C GLY A 62 -10.34 41.73 -57.14
N ASP A 63 -11.65 41.78 -56.89
CA ASP A 63 -12.84 42.06 -57.74
C ASP A 63 -13.62 40.77 -58.11
N ASP A 64 -14.93 40.83 -57.82
CA ASP A 64 -16.10 40.23 -58.46
C ASP A 64 -16.26 38.70 -58.68
N SER A 65 -17.35 38.13 -58.14
CA SER A 65 -18.54 37.83 -58.97
C SER A 65 -19.73 37.23 -58.19
N ASP A 66 -20.90 37.65 -58.65
CA ASP A 66 -22.27 37.48 -58.13
C ASP A 66 -22.85 36.06 -58.16
N GLY A 67 -23.90 35.85 -57.36
CA GLY A 67 -24.78 34.68 -57.45
C GLY A 67 -25.98 34.75 -56.52
N ASP A 68 -26.95 35.61 -56.86
CA ASP A 68 -28.27 35.76 -56.23
C ASP A 68 -29.10 34.46 -56.18
N THR A 69 -29.79 34.22 -55.06
CA THR A 69 -31.20 33.81 -55.08
C THR A 69 -31.92 34.29 -53.83
N ASP A 70 -32.89 35.17 -54.07
CA ASP A 70 -33.86 35.76 -53.14
C ASP A 70 -34.81 34.73 -52.50
N GLY A 71 -35.22 35.03 -51.28
CA GLY A 71 -36.27 34.31 -50.55
C GLY A 71 -36.70 35.07 -49.30
N ASP A 72 -37.18 36.30 -49.48
CA ASP A 72 -37.73 37.18 -48.44
C ASP A 72 -38.92 36.56 -47.68
N THR A 73 -38.87 36.67 -46.35
CA THR A 73 -40.04 37.09 -45.56
C THR A 73 -39.59 38.00 -44.43
N ASP A 74 -40.00 39.27 -44.55
CA ASP A 74 -39.79 40.39 -43.62
C ASP A 74 -40.50 40.22 -42.26
N GLY A 75 -39.90 40.86 -41.24
CA GLY A 75 -40.49 41.07 -39.93
C GLY A 75 -39.58 41.84 -38.96
N ASP A 76 -39.33 43.11 -39.27
CA ASP A 76 -38.54 44.14 -38.56
C ASP A 76 -38.62 44.18 -37.00
N THR A 77 -37.50 44.43 -36.31
CA THR A 77 -37.08 45.75 -35.77
C THR A 77 -35.88 45.68 -34.80
N ASP A 78 -34.87 46.51 -35.07
CA ASP A 78 -33.95 47.27 -34.18
C ASP A 78 -33.55 46.64 -32.83
N GLY A 79 -32.28 46.31 -32.52
CA GLY A 79 -31.07 47.10 -32.71
C GLY A 79 -30.58 47.59 -31.36
N ASP A 80 -29.62 46.89 -30.73
CA ASP A 80 -28.58 47.53 -29.92
C ASP A 80 -27.38 46.59 -29.71
N THR A 81 -26.22 47.18 -29.82
CA THR A 81 -24.88 46.63 -29.74
C THR A 81 -24.50 46.29 -28.30
N GLY A 82 -24.23 45.02 -28.04
CA GLY A 82 -23.46 44.55 -26.88
C GLY A 82 -22.39 43.61 -27.38
N SER A 83 -21.18 44.13 -27.56
CA SER A 83 -19.97 43.35 -27.70
C SER A 83 -19.64 42.75 -26.35
N ASP A 84 -20.19 41.58 -26.06
CA ASP A 84 -19.65 40.71 -25.03
C ASP A 84 -18.65 39.79 -25.74
N ASP A 85 -17.40 40.28 -25.87
CA ASP A 85 -16.25 39.39 -25.82
C ASP A 85 -16.32 38.72 -24.44
N GLU A 86 -17.12 37.67 -24.32
CA GLU A 86 -16.86 36.64 -23.32
C GLU A 86 -15.55 36.01 -23.76
N SER A 87 -14.45 36.52 -23.20
CA SER A 87 -13.30 35.66 -23.00
C SER A 87 -13.81 34.46 -22.22
N ASP A 88 -13.98 33.32 -22.88
CA ASP A 88 -13.92 32.02 -22.22
C ASP A 88 -12.58 32.02 -21.49
N SER A 89 -12.58 32.47 -20.23
CA SER A 89 -11.53 32.10 -19.30
C SER A 89 -11.67 30.60 -19.18
N GLU A 90 -10.76 29.85 -19.80
CA GLU A 90 -10.65 28.40 -19.61
C GLU A 90 -10.73 28.13 -18.11
N GLN A 91 -11.88 27.61 -17.69
CA GLN A 91 -12.13 27.30 -16.30
C GLN A 91 -11.25 26.09 -15.99
N GLY A 92 -10.30 26.25 -15.05
CA GLY A 92 -9.34 25.20 -14.77
C GLY A 92 -9.99 23.90 -14.29
N ILE A 93 -9.30 22.78 -14.51
CA ILE A 93 -9.79 21.42 -14.23
C ILE A 93 -9.03 20.88 -13.01
N LEU A 94 -9.76 20.41 -11.99
CA LEU A 94 -9.16 19.74 -10.83
C LEU A 94 -8.65 18.35 -11.22
N VAL A 95 -7.51 17.95 -10.66
CA VAL A 95 -6.97 16.59 -10.89
C VAL A 95 -7.83 15.53 -10.19
N ALA A 96 -7.79 14.30 -10.70
CA ALA A 96 -8.33 13.13 -10.04
C ALA A 96 -7.31 12.52 -9.07
N GLU A 97 -7.79 11.71 -8.12
CA GLU A 97 -6.96 10.89 -7.22
C GLU A 97 -5.89 11.68 -6.44
N LEU A 98 -6.18 12.95 -6.14
CA LEU A 98 -5.28 13.75 -5.31
C LEU A 98 -5.20 13.13 -3.92
N ILE A 99 -3.97 12.82 -3.49
CA ILE A 99 -3.65 12.36 -2.13
C ILE A 99 -2.56 13.24 -1.51
N ALA A 100 -2.58 13.35 -0.19
CA ALA A 100 -1.60 14.10 0.59
C ALA A 100 -1.17 13.31 1.82
N ASN A 101 0.13 13.08 1.97
CA ASN A 101 0.67 12.26 3.04
C ASN A 101 1.85 12.95 3.75
N PRO A 102 1.96 12.88 5.09
CA PRO A 102 3.13 13.40 5.79
C PRO A 102 4.38 12.61 5.41
N PHE A 103 5.43 13.30 5.00
CA PHE A 103 6.77 12.74 4.76
C PHE A 103 7.72 13.03 5.94
N SER A 104 7.42 14.07 6.73
CA SER A 104 8.13 14.37 7.97
C SER A 104 7.29 15.29 8.87
N GLY A 105 7.88 15.75 9.98
CA GLY A 105 7.31 16.86 10.75
C GLY A 105 7.31 18.19 9.99
N THR A 106 7.96 18.28 8.83
CA THR A 106 8.14 19.55 8.09
C THR A 106 7.88 19.42 6.59
N SER A 107 7.33 18.30 6.14
CA SER A 107 7.01 18.08 4.72
C SER A 107 5.80 17.18 4.51
N ILE A 108 5.07 17.45 3.43
CA ILE A 108 3.93 16.67 2.94
C ILE A 108 4.19 16.35 1.47
N GLY A 109 4.05 15.08 1.11
CA GLY A 109 4.05 14.62 -0.28
C GLY A 109 2.64 14.63 -0.85
N LEU A 110 2.51 15.08 -2.09
CA LEU A 110 1.30 15.11 -2.90
C LEU A 110 1.50 14.25 -4.14
N SER A 111 0.47 13.52 -4.56
CA SER A 111 0.42 12.85 -5.86
C SER A 111 -1.01 12.80 -6.38
N TRP A 112 -1.15 12.65 -7.70
CA TRP A 112 -2.44 12.61 -8.41
C TRP A 112 -2.33 11.85 -9.74
N GLU A 113 -3.47 11.55 -10.36
CA GLU A 113 -3.53 10.91 -11.67
C GLU A 113 -2.88 11.81 -12.73
N ASP A 114 -1.95 11.27 -13.52
CA ASP A 114 -1.27 12.04 -14.55
C ASP A 114 -2.16 12.25 -15.79
N SER A 115 -2.18 13.49 -16.27
CA SER A 115 -2.85 13.98 -17.47
C SER A 115 -1.89 14.58 -18.50
N GLU A 116 -0.57 14.50 -18.27
CA GLU A 116 0.49 15.10 -19.10
C GLU A 116 0.39 16.62 -19.28
N GLU A 117 -0.23 17.31 -18.32
CA GLU A 117 -0.46 18.76 -18.32
C GLU A 117 0.49 19.52 -17.39
N THR A 118 0.38 20.85 -17.35
CA THR A 118 1.02 21.67 -16.30
C THR A 118 0.05 21.91 -15.14
N TYR A 119 0.47 21.51 -13.95
CA TYR A 119 -0.30 21.57 -12.72
C TYR A 119 0.04 22.81 -11.89
N SER A 120 -0.99 23.46 -11.35
CA SER A 120 -0.90 24.51 -10.34
C SER A 120 -1.29 23.92 -8.98
N ILE A 121 -0.39 24.07 -8.00
CA ILE A 121 -0.55 23.49 -6.66
C ILE A 121 -0.83 24.60 -5.66
N TYR A 122 -1.90 24.44 -4.89
CA TYR A 122 -2.35 25.40 -3.90
C TYR A 122 -2.30 24.80 -2.50
N ARG A 123 -1.93 25.63 -1.53
CA ARG A 123 -2.00 25.33 -0.09
C ARG A 123 -2.75 26.44 0.62
N ASP A 124 -3.80 26.09 1.35
CA ASP A 124 -4.60 26.99 2.19
C ASP A 124 -5.11 28.28 1.49
N GLY A 125 -5.37 28.25 0.17
CA GLY A 125 -5.71 29.47 -0.57
C GLY A 125 -4.65 29.93 -1.57
N GLU A 126 -3.40 29.59 -1.33
CA GLU A 126 -2.25 30.24 -1.97
C GLU A 126 -1.57 29.31 -2.97
N LEU A 127 -1.31 29.80 -4.19
CA LEU A 127 -0.49 29.10 -5.19
C LEU A 127 0.95 29.00 -4.66
N ILE A 128 1.44 27.77 -4.48
CA ILE A 128 2.78 27.51 -3.95
C ILE A 128 3.77 27.01 -5.01
N ALA A 129 3.29 26.34 -6.06
CA ALA A 129 4.13 25.78 -7.10
C ALA A 129 3.38 25.54 -8.42
N GLU A 130 4.15 25.40 -9.51
CA GLU A 130 3.70 24.84 -10.79
C GLU A 130 4.68 23.74 -11.19
N THR A 131 4.16 22.63 -11.71
CA THR A 131 4.97 21.46 -12.11
C THR A 131 4.35 20.74 -13.32
N THR A 132 5.15 19.95 -14.03
CA THR A 132 4.69 18.98 -15.04
C THR A 132 4.64 17.56 -14.51
N ASP A 133 5.24 17.33 -13.33
CA ASP A 133 5.24 16.04 -12.67
C ASP A 133 3.89 15.85 -11.95
N ASN A 134 3.37 14.63 -11.89
CA ASN A 134 2.13 14.31 -11.20
C ASN A 134 2.30 14.13 -9.67
N HIS A 135 3.39 14.66 -9.13
CA HIS A 135 3.72 14.61 -7.72
C HIS A 135 4.45 15.88 -7.28
N TYR A 136 4.39 16.19 -5.99
CA TYR A 136 5.07 17.34 -5.40
C TYR A 136 5.35 17.15 -3.92
N VAL A 137 6.52 17.59 -3.44
CA VAL A 137 6.84 17.62 -2.00
C VAL A 137 6.83 19.06 -1.52
N ASP A 138 5.89 19.37 -0.64
CA ASP A 138 5.82 20.66 0.05
C ASP A 138 6.70 20.62 1.30
N GLU A 139 7.74 21.44 1.34
CA GLU A 139 8.75 21.47 2.41
C GLU A 139 8.70 22.75 3.24
N GLY A 140 9.34 22.72 4.41
CA GLY A 140 9.45 23.88 5.29
C GLY A 140 8.17 24.18 6.07
N LEU A 141 7.31 23.17 6.21
CA LEU A 141 6.07 23.22 6.97
C LEU A 141 6.32 23.28 8.48
N SER A 142 5.30 23.68 9.22
CA SER A 142 5.32 23.63 10.68
C SER A 142 4.95 22.22 11.16
N VAL A 143 5.59 21.75 12.24
CA VAL A 143 5.26 20.48 12.90
C VAL A 143 3.85 20.50 13.47
N ASN A 144 3.22 19.32 13.55
CA ASN A 144 1.88 19.14 14.10
C ASN A 144 0.84 20.11 13.53
N THR A 145 0.93 20.41 12.23
CA THR A 145 0.09 21.41 11.57
C THR A 145 -0.63 20.78 10.39
N GLU A 146 -1.94 20.98 10.36
CA GLU A 146 -2.81 20.57 9.26
C GLU A 146 -2.79 21.62 8.15
N TYR A 147 -2.74 21.13 6.92
CA TYR A 147 -2.73 21.92 5.69
C TYR A 147 -3.78 21.38 4.73
N SER A 148 -4.39 22.26 3.95
CA SER A 148 -5.33 21.89 2.88
C SER A 148 -4.70 22.15 1.52
N TYR A 149 -4.80 21.17 0.62
CA TYR A 149 -4.22 21.19 -0.72
C TYR A 149 -5.28 20.96 -1.78
N TRP A 150 -5.14 21.63 -2.92
CA TRP A 150 -5.77 21.20 -4.17
C TRP A 150 -4.83 21.45 -5.34
N VAL A 151 -5.02 20.67 -6.40
CA VAL A 151 -4.20 20.70 -7.60
C VAL A 151 -5.11 20.74 -8.81
N GLY A 152 -4.69 21.46 -9.84
CA GLY A 152 -5.33 21.32 -11.14
C GLY A 152 -4.65 22.09 -12.25
N VAL A 153 -5.26 22.01 -13.43
CA VAL A 153 -4.74 22.48 -14.70
C VAL A 153 -5.43 23.79 -15.07
N GLY A 154 -4.63 24.84 -15.32
CA GLY A 154 -5.14 26.18 -15.64
C GLY A 154 -5.55 27.00 -14.39
N SER A 155 -6.23 28.13 -14.62
CA SER A 155 -6.64 29.02 -13.51
C SER A 155 -7.85 28.44 -12.79
N ILE A 156 -7.65 27.99 -11.55
CA ILE A 156 -8.69 27.40 -10.71
C ILE A 156 -9.04 28.35 -9.58
N ASP A 157 -10.34 28.56 -9.36
CA ASP A 157 -10.89 29.47 -8.34
C ASP A 157 -11.76 28.70 -7.31
N SER A 158 -11.60 27.37 -7.22
CA SER A 158 -12.40 26.49 -6.36
C SER A 158 -11.58 25.40 -5.66
N ASP A 159 -11.89 25.16 -4.39
CA ASP A 159 -11.33 24.17 -3.47
C ASP A 159 -12.17 22.87 -3.39
N THR A 160 -13.07 22.62 -4.35
CA THR A 160 -14.07 21.56 -4.25
C THR A 160 -13.52 20.13 -4.27
N ASN A 161 -12.24 19.94 -4.61
CA ASN A 161 -11.53 18.66 -4.55
C ASN A 161 -10.26 18.77 -3.67
N SER A 162 -10.35 19.50 -2.56
CA SER A 162 -9.22 19.64 -1.64
C SER A 162 -9.02 18.39 -0.79
N VAL A 163 -7.77 18.05 -0.51
CA VAL A 163 -7.36 17.08 0.51
C VAL A 163 -6.69 17.78 1.68
N THR A 164 -6.74 17.16 2.86
CA THR A 164 -6.06 17.66 4.06
C THR A 164 -5.02 16.67 4.52
N ALA A 165 -3.87 17.16 4.95
CA ALA A 165 -2.84 16.35 5.57
C ALA A 165 -2.18 17.11 6.72
N LYS A 166 -1.76 16.37 7.74
CA LYS A 166 -1.16 16.91 8.96
C LYS A 166 0.27 16.42 9.10
N THR A 167 1.20 17.35 9.31
CA THR A 167 2.61 17.00 9.57
C THR A 167 2.75 16.27 10.91
N LEU A 168 3.80 15.44 11.04
CA LEU A 168 4.10 14.70 12.27
C LEU A 168 4.24 15.64 13.48
N VAL A 169 3.98 15.13 14.69
CA VAL A 169 3.93 15.99 15.89
C VAL A 169 5.27 16.61 16.25
N ASN A 170 6.37 16.00 15.77
CA ASN A 170 7.72 16.49 15.93
C ASN A 170 8.58 16.12 14.71
N ASN A 171 9.79 16.70 14.64
CA ASN A 171 10.77 16.42 13.58
C ASN A 171 12.07 15.81 14.16
N THR A 172 11.97 15.14 15.30
CA THR A 172 13.10 14.55 16.04
C THR A 172 13.07 13.03 16.04
N ASN A 173 11.94 12.43 15.69
CA ASN A 173 11.82 11.00 15.47
C ASN A 173 12.65 10.60 14.24
N ASP A 174 13.44 9.53 14.34
CA ASP A 174 14.25 9.01 13.23
C ASP A 174 13.47 8.04 12.31
N GLY A 175 12.24 7.71 12.71
CA GLY A 175 11.35 6.79 12.02
C GLY A 175 11.82 5.34 12.03
N LEU A 176 12.81 4.95 12.85
CA LEU A 176 13.37 3.59 12.84
C LEU A 176 12.50 2.58 13.59
N SER A 177 11.63 3.03 14.48
CA SER A 177 10.71 2.19 15.24
C SER A 177 9.36 2.10 14.54
N ASN A 178 8.92 0.90 14.16
CA ASN A 178 7.61 0.69 13.51
C ASN A 178 6.41 0.67 14.48
N GLY A 179 6.60 1.09 15.74
CA GLY A 179 5.54 1.09 16.76
C GLY A 179 5.14 -0.28 17.29
N THR A 180 5.98 -1.31 17.15
CA THR A 180 5.75 -2.64 17.77
C THR A 180 6.26 -2.75 19.21
N GLU A 181 7.17 -1.85 19.61
CA GLU A 181 7.70 -1.80 20.97
C GLU A 181 6.62 -1.31 21.94
N ALA A 182 6.32 -2.12 22.97
CA ALA A 182 5.42 -1.73 24.04
C ALA A 182 5.91 -2.25 25.39
N GLU A 183 5.68 -1.47 26.44
CA GLU A 183 5.94 -1.91 27.81
C GLU A 183 4.83 -2.85 28.28
N ALA A 184 5.22 -3.98 28.89
CA ALA A 184 4.25 -4.88 29.51
C ALA A 184 3.65 -4.21 30.75
N ILE A 185 2.33 -4.01 30.75
CA ILE A 185 1.63 -3.46 31.91
C ILE A 185 1.15 -4.59 32.84
N GLU A 186 1.16 -4.32 34.15
CA GLU A 186 0.65 -5.25 35.17
C GLU A 186 -0.71 -4.79 35.76
N LYS A 187 -1.10 -3.54 35.52
CA LYS A 187 -2.32 -2.92 36.06
C LYS A 187 -3.56 -3.47 35.38
N ARG A 188 -4.55 -3.87 36.17
CA ARG A 188 -5.88 -4.28 35.73
C ARG A 188 -6.83 -3.09 35.75
N ILE A 189 -8.00 -3.22 35.14
CA ILE A 189 -9.06 -2.18 35.13
C ILE A 189 -9.33 -1.62 36.55
N VAL A 190 -9.40 -2.50 37.55
CA VAL A 190 -9.63 -2.13 38.96
C VAL A 190 -8.53 -1.28 39.59
N ASP A 191 -7.32 -1.26 39.00
CA ASP A 191 -6.18 -0.47 39.49
C ASP A 191 -6.19 0.98 38.98
N PHE A 192 -7.12 1.31 38.06
CA PHE A 192 -7.35 2.67 37.55
C PHE A 192 -8.55 3.28 38.28
N ASP A 193 -8.31 4.36 39.04
CA ASP A 193 -9.35 5.05 39.81
C ASP A 193 -10.44 5.62 38.88
N GLU A 194 -10.04 6.03 37.68
CA GLU A 194 -10.88 6.53 36.59
C GLU A 194 -11.90 5.50 36.09
N CYS A 195 -11.56 4.22 36.20
CA CYS A 195 -12.44 3.09 35.86
C CYS A 195 -13.35 2.68 37.04
N GLN A 196 -13.51 3.57 38.04
CA GLN A 196 -14.48 3.44 39.12
C GLN A 196 -14.30 2.23 40.05
N ASN A 197 -13.14 1.57 40.05
CA ASN A 197 -12.86 0.28 40.72
C ASN A 197 -13.64 -0.91 40.13
N GLU A 198 -14.13 -0.80 38.90
CA GLU A 198 -14.77 -1.91 38.21
C GLU A 198 -13.75 -2.95 37.76
N ARG A 199 -14.24 -4.16 37.48
CA ARG A 199 -13.39 -5.31 37.13
C ARG A 199 -13.42 -5.68 35.65
N SER A 200 -14.46 -5.24 34.94
CA SER A 200 -14.63 -5.39 33.50
C SER A 200 -15.01 -4.04 32.92
N ALA A 201 -14.62 -3.79 31.67
CA ALA A 201 -15.00 -2.57 30.95
C ALA A 201 -16.52 -2.48 30.73
N VAL A 202 -17.21 -3.64 30.71
CA VAL A 202 -18.67 -3.73 30.61
C VAL A 202 -19.37 -2.93 31.73
N ASP A 203 -18.80 -2.96 32.93
CA ASP A 203 -19.39 -2.34 34.12
C ASP A 203 -19.02 -0.86 34.31
N VAL A 204 -18.09 -0.33 33.51
CA VAL A 204 -17.68 1.08 33.59
C VAL A 204 -18.81 1.97 33.03
N ASP A 205 -19.25 2.96 33.81
CA ASP A 205 -20.27 3.92 33.37
C ASP A 205 -19.82 4.70 32.11
N ASP A 206 -20.74 4.94 31.15
CA ASP A 206 -20.47 5.70 29.91
C ASP A 206 -19.76 7.04 30.20
N SER A 207 -20.21 7.76 31.23
CA SER A 207 -19.65 9.07 31.61
C SER A 207 -18.20 9.03 32.13
N SER A 208 -17.65 7.84 32.38
CA SER A 208 -16.29 7.60 32.86
C SER A 208 -15.40 6.90 31.84
N LEU A 209 -15.94 6.48 30.68
CA LEU A 209 -15.18 5.74 29.66
C LEU A 209 -13.98 6.51 29.15
N ASP A 210 -14.15 7.78 28.77
CA ASP A 210 -13.05 8.58 28.23
C ASP A 210 -11.89 8.68 29.23
N SER A 211 -12.20 9.02 30.50
CA SER A 211 -11.18 9.13 31.54
C SER A 211 -10.52 7.79 31.86
N CYS A 212 -11.28 6.69 31.84
CA CYS A 212 -10.76 5.34 32.08
C CYS A 212 -9.83 4.91 30.94
N LEU A 213 -10.29 5.03 29.68
CA LEU A 213 -9.49 4.68 28.51
C LEU A 213 -8.24 5.55 28.40
N GLN A 214 -8.33 6.86 28.60
CA GLN A 214 -7.16 7.74 28.60
C GLN A 214 -6.12 7.32 29.65
N ALA A 215 -6.55 6.98 30.87
CA ALA A 215 -5.63 6.51 31.91
C ALA A 215 -4.94 5.18 31.53
N VAL A 216 -5.66 4.28 30.85
CA VAL A 216 -5.08 3.02 30.32
C VAL A 216 -4.08 3.30 29.20
N LEU A 217 -4.43 4.17 28.24
CA LEU A 217 -3.58 4.53 27.10
C LEU A 217 -2.31 5.28 27.53
N ASP A 218 -2.42 6.17 28.51
CA ASP A 218 -1.29 6.86 29.13
C ASP A 218 -0.34 5.88 29.82
N GLU A 219 -0.87 4.85 30.50
CA GLU A 219 -0.05 3.81 31.16
C GLU A 219 0.72 2.95 30.16
N VAL A 220 0.12 2.60 29.02
CA VAL A 220 0.81 1.82 27.96
C VAL A 220 1.72 2.68 27.08
N GLY A 221 1.65 4.02 27.17
CA GLY A 221 2.45 4.92 26.34
C GLY A 221 2.03 4.94 24.87
N MET A 222 0.73 4.76 24.58
CA MET A 222 0.24 4.56 23.20
C MET A 222 0.56 5.74 22.26
N ALA A 223 0.51 6.97 22.77
CA ALA A 223 0.80 8.16 21.95
C ALA A 223 2.25 8.17 21.42
N GLU A 224 3.22 7.71 22.21
CA GLU A 224 4.62 7.63 21.76
C GLU A 224 4.80 6.54 20.69
N GLN A 225 4.17 5.39 20.90
CA GLN A 225 4.19 4.25 19.96
C GLN A 225 3.54 4.60 18.62
N LEU A 226 2.43 5.35 18.65
CA LEU A 226 1.75 5.84 17.45
C LEU A 226 2.64 6.80 16.67
N GLU A 227 3.33 7.72 17.36
CA GLU A 227 4.24 8.65 16.71
C GLU A 227 5.47 7.97 16.10
N ASP A 228 5.97 6.91 16.73
CA ASP A 228 7.01 6.06 16.14
C ASP A 228 6.53 5.42 14.83
N MET A 229 5.36 4.77 14.84
CA MET A 229 4.80 4.14 13.66
C MET A 229 4.52 5.16 12.53
N ARG A 230 3.95 6.34 12.86
CA ARG A 230 3.70 7.41 11.87
C ARG A 230 4.99 7.96 11.30
N ALA A 231 6.04 8.14 12.11
CA ALA A 231 7.35 8.57 11.63
C ALA A 231 8.01 7.51 10.74
N PHE A 232 7.85 6.24 11.07
CA PHE A 232 8.30 5.12 10.24
C PHE A 232 7.60 5.11 8.88
N ALA A 233 6.26 5.17 8.88
CA ALA A 233 5.46 5.26 7.67
C ALA A 233 5.85 6.46 6.80
N ALA A 234 5.99 7.64 7.40
CA ALA A 234 6.40 8.87 6.71
C ALA A 234 7.78 8.73 6.06
N ARG A 235 8.76 8.14 6.77
CA ARG A 235 10.08 7.86 6.20
C ARG A 235 9.97 6.93 5.00
N VAL A 236 9.29 5.78 5.16
CA VAL A 236 9.14 4.78 4.10
C VAL A 236 8.51 5.40 2.85
N ARG A 237 7.43 6.18 2.99
CA ARG A 237 6.81 6.91 1.87
C ARG A 237 7.80 7.86 1.19
N SER A 238 8.53 8.64 1.98
CA SER A 238 9.49 9.63 1.46
C SER A 238 10.72 9.03 0.75
N GLU A 239 11.01 7.76 1.00
CA GLU A 239 12.13 7.03 0.39
C GLU A 239 11.77 6.41 -0.96
N GLN A 240 10.49 6.35 -1.33
CA GLN A 240 10.06 5.75 -2.59
C GLN A 240 10.21 6.72 -3.77
N ASP A 241 10.70 6.19 -4.89
CA ASP A 241 10.81 6.87 -6.17
C ASP A 241 9.48 6.72 -6.94
N PRO A 242 8.78 7.82 -7.30
CA PRO A 242 7.48 7.75 -7.96
C PRO A 242 7.47 6.95 -9.26
N GLU A 243 8.51 7.07 -10.09
CA GLU A 243 8.64 6.32 -11.33
C GLU A 243 8.84 4.81 -11.08
N MET A 244 9.51 4.46 -9.97
CA MET A 244 9.64 3.07 -9.54
C MET A 244 8.32 2.51 -8.99
N VAL A 245 7.55 3.31 -8.26
CA VAL A 245 6.21 2.95 -7.79
C VAL A 245 5.28 2.70 -8.97
N GLU A 246 5.28 3.57 -9.98
CA GLU A 246 4.49 3.37 -11.22
C GLU A 246 4.88 2.07 -11.94
N LEU A 247 6.18 1.81 -12.12
CA LEU A 247 6.63 0.55 -12.71
C LEU A 247 6.17 -0.65 -11.88
N GLY A 248 6.26 -0.56 -10.56
CA GLY A 248 5.79 -1.58 -9.63
C GLY A 248 4.29 -1.86 -9.76
N MET A 249 3.46 -0.81 -9.81
CA MET A 249 2.02 -0.91 -10.00
C MET A 249 1.67 -1.64 -11.29
N ARG A 250 2.30 -1.24 -12.41
CA ARG A 250 2.09 -1.88 -13.71
C ARG A 250 2.49 -3.36 -13.70
N LEU A 251 3.60 -3.70 -13.05
CA LEU A 251 4.06 -5.09 -12.91
C LEU A 251 3.12 -5.91 -12.01
N PHE A 252 2.69 -5.36 -10.88
CA PHE A 252 1.82 -6.00 -9.91
C PHE A 252 0.46 -6.40 -10.52
N HIS A 253 -0.05 -5.58 -11.44
CA HIS A 253 -1.27 -5.83 -12.19
C HIS A 253 -1.05 -6.58 -13.51
N SER A 254 0.17 -7.02 -13.84
CA SER A 254 0.44 -7.72 -15.10
C SER A 254 0.38 -9.24 -14.95
N LYS A 255 -0.46 -9.87 -15.79
CA LYS A 255 -0.48 -11.33 -15.93
C LYS A 255 0.79 -11.89 -16.59
N SER A 256 1.66 -11.04 -17.14
CA SER A 256 2.93 -11.48 -17.74
C SER A 256 3.88 -12.15 -16.75
N LEU A 257 3.72 -11.90 -15.45
CA LEU A 257 4.55 -12.49 -14.39
C LEU A 257 4.13 -13.90 -13.94
N SER A 258 2.98 -14.43 -14.37
CA SER A 258 2.63 -15.84 -14.15
C SER A 258 3.13 -16.73 -15.27
N ALA A 259 3.36 -18.01 -15.00
CA ALA A 259 3.78 -18.99 -16.00
C ALA A 259 2.76 -19.07 -17.16
N ASN A 260 1.49 -19.21 -16.82
CA ASN A 260 0.35 -19.40 -17.73
C ASN A 260 -0.19 -18.11 -18.36
N GLY A 261 0.16 -16.93 -17.82
CA GLY A 261 -0.34 -15.66 -18.34
C GLY A 261 -1.79 -15.34 -17.96
N ASP A 262 -2.30 -15.95 -16.89
CA ASP A 262 -3.68 -15.88 -16.41
C ASP A 262 -3.82 -15.29 -14.99
N THR A 263 -2.71 -15.09 -14.28
CA THR A 263 -2.70 -14.58 -12.91
C THR A 263 -1.69 -13.44 -12.76
N ALA A 264 -2.09 -12.38 -12.05
CA ALA A 264 -1.23 -11.26 -11.63
C ALA A 264 -1.14 -11.24 -10.09
N CYS A 265 -0.26 -10.42 -9.50
CA CYS A 265 -0.24 -10.26 -8.05
C CYS A 265 -1.58 -9.74 -7.53
N SER A 266 -2.19 -8.78 -8.23
CA SER A 266 -3.51 -8.25 -7.92
C SER A 266 -4.66 -9.22 -8.15
N SER A 267 -4.43 -10.44 -8.67
CA SER A 267 -5.47 -11.48 -8.69
C SER A 267 -5.82 -12.00 -7.29
N CYS A 268 -4.90 -11.88 -6.33
CA CYS A 268 -5.12 -12.26 -4.92
C CYS A 268 -4.95 -11.10 -3.93
N HIS A 269 -4.51 -9.93 -4.42
CA HIS A 269 -4.15 -8.77 -3.60
C HIS A 269 -4.64 -7.47 -4.24
N HIS A 270 -5.89 -7.43 -4.70
CA HIS A 270 -6.43 -6.24 -5.37
C HIS A 270 -6.71 -5.11 -4.35
N PRO A 271 -6.32 -3.85 -4.59
CA PRO A 271 -6.55 -2.73 -3.66
C PRO A 271 -7.96 -2.63 -3.08
N THR A 272 -8.97 -2.95 -3.89
CA THR A 272 -10.39 -2.82 -3.55
C THR A 272 -10.99 -4.01 -2.82
N ILE A 273 -10.22 -5.06 -2.52
CA ILE A 273 -10.71 -6.24 -1.80
C ILE A 273 -9.93 -6.39 -0.49
N GLY A 274 -10.62 -6.25 0.63
CA GLY A 274 -10.11 -6.57 1.97
C GLY A 274 -8.70 -6.04 2.29
N CYS A 275 -8.44 -4.76 1.99
CA CYS A 275 -7.12 -4.13 2.20
C CYS A 275 -5.99 -4.84 1.41
N ALA A 276 -6.31 -5.20 0.16
CA ALA A 276 -5.50 -6.02 -0.74
C ALA A 276 -5.29 -7.48 -0.27
N GLY A 277 -6.39 -8.10 0.15
CA GLY A 277 -6.58 -9.55 0.16
C GLY A 277 -7.45 -10.00 -1.02
N ASP A 278 -8.17 -11.12 -0.86
CA ASP A 278 -9.04 -11.68 -1.91
C ASP A 278 -10.43 -12.11 -1.43
N ASP A 279 -10.81 -11.86 -0.17
CA ASP A 279 -12.08 -12.30 0.44
C ASP A 279 -12.33 -13.82 0.35
N LEU A 280 -11.29 -14.63 0.12
CA LEU A 280 -11.36 -16.08 0.04
C LEU A 280 -10.66 -16.72 1.24
N SER A 281 -11.16 -17.86 1.69
CA SER A 281 -10.43 -18.65 2.69
C SER A 281 -9.12 -19.17 2.14
N MET A 282 -9.12 -19.60 0.88
CA MET A 282 -7.94 -20.05 0.14
C MET A 282 -7.94 -19.46 -1.27
N SER A 283 -6.83 -18.87 -1.67
CA SER A 283 -6.73 -18.20 -2.96
C SER A 283 -6.79 -19.18 -4.14
N VAL A 284 -7.32 -18.69 -5.26
CA VAL A 284 -7.25 -19.39 -6.55
C VAL A 284 -6.21 -18.69 -7.42
N GLY A 285 -5.01 -19.27 -7.46
CA GLY A 285 -3.88 -18.74 -8.22
C GLY A 285 -4.03 -18.97 -9.72
N VAL A 286 -3.31 -19.97 -10.25
CA VAL A 286 -3.29 -20.33 -11.68
C VAL A 286 -4.55 -21.05 -12.14
N ASN A 287 -4.71 -21.14 -13.46
CA ASN A 287 -5.72 -21.93 -14.16
C ASN A 287 -7.16 -21.48 -13.90
N ALA A 288 -7.35 -20.21 -13.50
CA ALA A 288 -8.67 -19.64 -13.26
C ALA A 288 -9.53 -19.75 -14.53
N VAL A 289 -10.77 -20.22 -14.37
CA VAL A 289 -11.76 -20.33 -15.47
C VAL A 289 -12.02 -18.96 -16.11
N ASP A 290 -12.08 -17.94 -15.28
CA ASP A 290 -12.15 -16.54 -15.66
C ASP A 290 -10.99 -15.78 -14.97
N PRO A 291 -9.89 -15.50 -15.68
CA PRO A 291 -8.72 -14.81 -15.14
C PRO A 291 -9.01 -13.47 -14.47
N ASP A 292 -10.02 -12.76 -14.95
CA ASP A 292 -10.31 -11.37 -14.56
C ASP A 292 -11.41 -11.29 -13.46
N LEU A 293 -12.06 -12.41 -13.13
CA LEU A 293 -12.97 -12.52 -11.98
C LEU A 293 -12.18 -12.69 -10.68
N LEU A 294 -12.36 -11.77 -9.73
CA LEU A 294 -11.71 -11.81 -8.42
C LEU A 294 -12.68 -12.13 -7.28
N GLY A 295 -12.13 -12.64 -6.18
CA GLY A 295 -12.86 -12.94 -4.96
C GLY A 295 -13.88 -14.07 -5.09
N PRO A 296 -15.01 -14.00 -4.34
CA PRO A 296 -16.05 -15.03 -4.37
C PRO A 296 -16.47 -15.42 -5.79
N GLY A 297 -16.60 -16.71 -6.05
CA GLY A 297 -16.94 -17.24 -7.38
C GLY A 297 -15.74 -17.54 -8.30
N ARG A 298 -14.54 -17.03 -7.99
CA ARG A 298 -13.30 -17.43 -8.69
C ARG A 298 -13.03 -18.92 -8.47
N SER A 299 -12.67 -19.64 -9.54
CA SER A 299 -12.37 -21.07 -9.50
C SER A 299 -11.41 -21.46 -10.61
N ASP A 300 -10.65 -22.56 -10.42
CA ASP A 300 -9.82 -23.17 -11.46
C ASP A 300 -10.58 -24.21 -12.32
N GLY A 301 -11.83 -24.51 -11.94
CA GLY A 301 -12.71 -25.45 -12.64
C GLY A 301 -12.30 -26.92 -12.52
N GLU A 302 -11.21 -27.23 -11.82
CA GLU A 302 -10.68 -28.59 -11.66
C GLU A 302 -10.68 -29.06 -10.21
N ASN A 303 -10.21 -28.21 -9.29
CA ASN A 303 -10.09 -28.53 -7.88
C ASN A 303 -11.31 -28.02 -7.10
N GLU A 304 -11.91 -28.91 -6.32
CA GLU A 304 -13.04 -28.57 -5.45
C GLU A 304 -12.62 -27.78 -4.20
N VAL A 305 -11.32 -27.82 -3.89
CA VAL A 305 -10.66 -27.05 -2.83
C VAL A 305 -9.41 -26.42 -3.45
N PRO A 306 -9.21 -25.09 -3.33
CA PRO A 306 -8.05 -24.43 -3.95
C PRO A 306 -6.71 -24.98 -3.46
N LEU A 307 -5.70 -24.94 -4.33
CA LEU A 307 -4.36 -25.47 -4.05
C LEU A 307 -3.49 -24.53 -3.22
N VAL A 308 -3.82 -23.23 -3.15
CA VAL A 308 -3.13 -22.29 -2.27
C VAL A 308 -3.57 -22.56 -0.84
N ALA A 309 -2.68 -23.16 -0.04
CA ALA A 309 -3.03 -23.72 1.27
C ALA A 309 -3.36 -22.69 2.37
N ARG A 310 -3.13 -21.40 2.11
CA ARG A 310 -3.30 -20.32 3.10
C ARG A 310 -4.14 -19.20 2.50
N ASN A 311 -4.79 -18.44 3.39
CA ASN A 311 -5.45 -17.20 3.04
C ASN A 311 -4.41 -16.15 2.59
N ALA A 312 -4.75 -15.37 1.56
CA ALA A 312 -3.95 -14.24 1.12
C ALA A 312 -3.90 -13.17 2.20
N GLN A 313 -2.70 -12.85 2.69
CA GLN A 313 -2.56 -11.78 3.68
C GLN A 313 -2.84 -10.44 3.03
N PRO A 314 -3.58 -9.52 3.68
CA PRO A 314 -3.68 -8.15 3.20
C PRO A 314 -2.26 -7.55 3.11
N ILE A 315 -1.95 -6.92 1.97
CA ILE A 315 -0.64 -6.26 1.78
C ILE A 315 -0.64 -4.81 2.27
N CYS A 316 -1.79 -4.26 2.64
CA CYS A 316 -1.80 -2.96 3.30
C CYS A 316 -0.94 -2.99 4.56
N ASN A 317 -0.16 -1.92 4.75
CA ASN A 317 0.83 -1.76 5.80
C ASN A 317 1.98 -2.78 5.77
N VAL A 318 2.19 -3.52 4.66
CA VAL A 318 3.31 -4.48 4.54
C VAL A 318 4.68 -3.82 4.69
N ALA A 319 4.77 -2.53 4.35
CA ALA A 319 5.98 -1.73 4.49
C ALA A 319 6.43 -1.50 5.95
N LEU A 320 5.52 -1.66 6.92
CA LEU A 320 5.79 -1.43 8.35
C LEU A 320 6.44 -2.64 9.04
N TRP A 321 6.49 -3.80 8.38
CA TRP A 321 7.13 -4.99 8.94
C TRP A 321 8.66 -4.86 8.85
N ASP A 322 9.34 -5.10 9.98
CA ASP A 322 10.80 -4.99 10.08
C ASP A 322 11.46 -6.26 10.67
N ASN A 323 10.71 -7.36 10.76
CA ASN A 323 11.21 -8.65 11.22
C ASN A 323 11.07 -9.76 10.16
N GLY A 324 9.88 -9.93 9.58
CA GLY A 324 9.63 -10.96 8.58
C GLY A 324 8.24 -10.94 7.96
N LEU A 325 8.11 -11.61 6.82
CA LEU A 325 6.92 -11.72 5.98
C LEU A 325 6.52 -13.18 5.75
N PHE A 326 5.33 -13.36 5.17
CA PHE A 326 4.53 -14.60 5.11
C PHE A 326 4.00 -15.06 6.48
N TRP A 327 2.98 -15.92 6.44
CA TRP A 327 2.42 -16.55 7.64
C TRP A 327 3.44 -17.38 8.44
N ASP A 328 4.49 -17.92 7.81
CA ASP A 328 5.49 -18.79 8.43
C ASP A 328 6.83 -18.09 8.75
N ASN A 329 6.95 -16.79 8.47
CA ASN A 329 8.21 -16.03 8.57
C ASN A 329 9.34 -16.60 7.68
N ARG A 330 9.06 -17.20 6.51
CA ARG A 330 10.11 -17.74 5.63
C ARG A 330 11.01 -16.68 4.98
N VAL A 331 10.55 -15.43 4.91
CA VAL A 331 11.36 -14.26 4.58
C VAL A 331 11.53 -13.45 5.85
N LEU A 332 12.75 -13.39 6.40
CA LEU A 332 12.99 -12.74 7.69
C LEU A 332 14.38 -12.15 7.80
N PHE A 333 14.54 -11.17 8.70
CA PHE A 333 15.84 -10.75 9.16
C PHE A 333 16.41 -11.69 10.21
N THR A 334 17.72 -11.87 10.16
CA THR A 334 18.49 -12.63 11.15
C THR A 334 18.95 -11.72 12.28
N SER A 335 19.34 -12.31 13.40
CA SER A 335 19.80 -11.56 14.58
C SER A 335 21.03 -10.66 14.35
N ASP A 336 21.80 -10.91 13.29
CA ASP A 336 22.93 -10.10 12.85
C ASP A 336 22.55 -9.03 11.81
N GLY A 337 21.26 -8.87 11.52
CA GLY A 337 20.71 -7.87 10.61
C GLY A 337 20.77 -8.26 9.13
N GLY A 338 21.14 -9.51 8.80
CA GLY A 338 21.10 -10.02 7.43
C GLY A 338 19.70 -10.49 7.05
N LEU A 339 19.46 -10.66 5.76
CA LEU A 339 18.24 -11.27 5.23
C LEU A 339 18.41 -12.80 5.18
N LYS A 340 17.33 -13.53 5.43
CA LYS A 340 17.25 -14.96 5.19
C LYS A 340 15.94 -15.29 4.49
N THR A 341 16.06 -16.07 3.43
CA THR A 341 14.93 -16.71 2.77
C THR A 341 15.22 -18.20 2.55
N ASP A 342 14.26 -18.94 1.99
CA ASP A 342 14.44 -20.34 1.61
C ASP A 342 15.32 -20.50 0.35
N SER A 343 15.52 -19.44 -0.44
CA SER A 343 16.46 -19.41 -1.57
C SER A 343 17.72 -18.61 -1.22
N ARG A 344 18.88 -19.19 -1.50
CA ARG A 344 20.15 -18.48 -1.30
C ARG A 344 20.33 -17.37 -2.33
N ASP A 345 19.89 -17.59 -3.56
CA ASP A 345 20.00 -16.62 -4.63
C ASP A 345 19.11 -15.41 -4.38
N VAL A 346 17.84 -15.61 -4.01
CA VAL A 346 16.93 -14.51 -3.63
C VAL A 346 17.52 -13.69 -2.49
N THR A 347 18.08 -14.36 -1.48
CA THR A 347 18.74 -13.68 -0.35
C THR A 347 19.88 -12.78 -0.82
N ASN A 348 20.82 -13.33 -1.62
CA ASN A 348 22.00 -12.59 -2.07
C ASN A 348 21.65 -11.45 -3.04
N ASN A 349 20.73 -11.70 -3.97
CA ASN A 349 20.33 -10.72 -4.98
C ASN A 349 19.60 -9.54 -4.33
N THR A 350 18.71 -9.82 -3.37
CA THR A 350 18.00 -8.78 -2.62
C THR A 350 18.96 -7.93 -1.79
N GLU A 351 19.86 -8.56 -1.01
CA GLU A 351 20.85 -7.80 -0.22
C GLU A 351 21.77 -6.96 -1.12
N ALA A 352 22.12 -7.47 -2.31
CA ALA A 352 22.93 -6.73 -3.27
C ALA A 352 22.20 -5.53 -3.88
N ALA A 353 20.89 -5.63 -4.08
CA ALA A 353 20.06 -4.58 -4.69
C ALA A 353 19.69 -3.48 -3.69
N VAL A 354 19.17 -3.85 -2.51
CA VAL A 354 18.54 -2.91 -1.57
C VAL A 354 19.07 -3.00 -0.12
N GLY A 355 20.02 -3.89 0.15
CA GLY A 355 20.56 -4.09 1.50
C GLY A 355 19.57 -4.82 2.42
N THR A 356 19.44 -4.34 3.66
CA THR A 356 18.73 -5.04 4.75
C THR A 356 17.69 -4.16 5.46
N GLY A 357 17.07 -3.22 4.73
CA GLY A 357 15.93 -2.42 5.21
C GLY A 357 14.59 -3.08 4.86
N THR A 358 13.46 -2.51 5.30
CA THR A 358 12.12 -3.09 5.07
C THR A 358 11.81 -3.41 3.61
N LEU A 359 12.30 -2.58 2.67
CA LEU A 359 12.20 -2.85 1.23
C LEU A 359 12.78 -4.22 0.83
N ALA A 360 13.81 -4.69 1.52
CA ALA A 360 14.40 -6.01 1.30
C ALA A 360 13.44 -7.16 1.63
N LEU A 361 12.56 -7.00 2.63
CA LEU A 361 11.57 -8.04 2.94
C LEU A 361 10.56 -8.17 1.79
N MET A 362 9.98 -7.05 1.34
CA MET A 362 9.02 -7.01 0.23
C MET A 362 9.65 -7.49 -1.08
N MET A 363 10.86 -6.99 -1.40
CA MET A 363 11.58 -7.44 -2.60
C MET A 363 11.86 -8.94 -2.58
N ALA A 364 12.27 -9.50 -1.44
CA ALA A 364 12.48 -10.94 -1.32
C ALA A 364 11.17 -11.74 -1.41
N GLN A 365 10.09 -11.25 -0.78
CA GLN A 365 8.77 -11.84 -0.83
C GLN A 365 8.29 -11.99 -2.28
N ALA A 366 8.46 -10.95 -3.11
CA ALA A 366 8.00 -10.90 -4.50
C ALA A 366 8.65 -11.94 -5.44
N HIS A 367 9.65 -12.69 -4.97
CA HIS A 367 10.25 -13.78 -5.75
C HIS A 367 9.47 -15.10 -5.64
N PHE A 368 8.73 -15.33 -4.55
CA PHE A 368 8.17 -16.66 -4.26
C PHE A 368 6.85 -16.96 -5.00
N PRO A 369 5.88 -16.03 -5.11
CA PRO A 369 4.60 -16.34 -5.75
C PRO A 369 4.72 -16.77 -7.21
N VAL A 370 5.57 -16.08 -7.98
CA VAL A 370 5.82 -16.41 -9.40
C VAL A 370 6.41 -17.80 -9.63
N THR A 371 6.91 -18.44 -8.56
CA THR A 371 7.51 -19.77 -8.58
C THR A 371 6.70 -20.85 -7.87
N ASP A 372 5.66 -20.49 -7.11
CA ASP A 372 4.78 -21.48 -6.49
C ASP A 372 3.76 -21.96 -7.52
N ALA A 373 3.73 -23.27 -7.77
CA ALA A 373 2.89 -23.88 -8.80
C ALA A 373 1.38 -23.70 -8.54
N ALA A 374 0.95 -23.50 -7.28
CA ALA A 374 -0.44 -23.24 -6.97
C ALA A 374 -0.81 -21.75 -7.12
N GLU A 375 0.18 -20.85 -7.12
CA GLU A 375 -0.02 -19.40 -7.13
C GLU A 375 0.13 -18.83 -8.54
N MET A 376 1.35 -18.65 -9.03
CA MET A 376 1.62 -18.07 -10.36
C MET A 376 2.62 -18.88 -11.18
N GLY A 377 3.25 -19.91 -10.61
CA GLY A 377 4.41 -20.62 -11.16
C GLY A 377 4.12 -22.00 -11.76
N ASP A 378 2.90 -22.29 -12.23
CA ASP A 378 2.61 -23.59 -12.84
C ASP A 378 3.34 -23.78 -14.18
N ILE A 379 4.51 -24.43 -14.10
CA ILE A 379 5.37 -24.73 -15.24
C ILE A 379 5.00 -26.04 -15.95
N SER A 380 4.02 -26.78 -15.46
CA SER A 380 3.74 -28.16 -15.89
C SER A 380 3.33 -28.25 -17.36
N GLU A 381 2.68 -27.22 -17.90
CA GLU A 381 2.23 -27.16 -19.28
C GLU A 381 3.30 -26.69 -20.28
N PHE A 382 4.39 -26.07 -19.79
CA PHE A 382 5.40 -25.43 -20.66
C PHE A 382 6.68 -26.23 -20.87
N GLY A 383 6.84 -27.34 -20.14
CA GLY A 383 7.98 -28.25 -20.30
C GLY A 383 9.31 -27.64 -19.86
N TYR A 384 9.28 -26.68 -18.93
CA TYR A 384 10.46 -26.23 -18.20
C TYR A 384 10.97 -27.37 -17.30
N ASP A 385 12.27 -27.65 -17.36
CA ASP A 385 12.92 -28.70 -16.55
C ASP A 385 13.62 -28.07 -15.36
N GLU A 386 12.91 -27.98 -14.24
CA GLU A 386 13.41 -27.41 -12.98
C GLU A 386 14.45 -28.29 -12.28
N SER A 387 14.74 -29.50 -12.78
CA SER A 387 15.63 -30.45 -12.07
C SER A 387 17.08 -30.00 -11.94
N SER A 388 17.46 -28.91 -12.63
CA SER A 388 18.77 -28.25 -12.51
C SER A 388 18.72 -26.83 -11.96
N ASP A 389 17.55 -26.32 -11.58
CA ASP A 389 17.32 -24.97 -11.06
C ASP A 389 16.66 -25.03 -9.69
N ASP A 390 17.42 -25.52 -8.69
CA ASP A 390 16.94 -25.82 -7.33
C ASP A 390 16.31 -24.59 -6.62
N ASP A 391 16.61 -23.35 -7.06
CA ASP A 391 16.10 -22.09 -6.48
C ASP A 391 15.16 -21.31 -7.44
N LEU A 392 14.86 -21.88 -8.62
CA LEU A 392 14.04 -21.29 -9.68
C LEU A 392 14.54 -19.91 -10.19
N THR A 393 15.85 -19.68 -10.10
CA THR A 393 16.49 -18.43 -10.55
C THR A 393 16.51 -18.37 -12.08
N ASP A 394 16.91 -19.45 -12.74
CA ASP A 394 16.92 -19.54 -14.20
C ASP A 394 15.50 -19.46 -14.76
N TYR A 395 14.49 -19.99 -14.07
CA TYR A 395 13.09 -19.80 -14.46
C TYR A 395 12.70 -18.31 -14.49
N ARG A 396 13.01 -17.55 -13.44
CA ARG A 396 12.69 -16.11 -13.40
C ARG A 396 13.40 -15.36 -14.53
N GLU A 397 14.70 -15.57 -14.68
CA GLU A 397 15.53 -14.79 -15.61
C GLU A 397 15.43 -15.26 -17.07
N GLU A 398 15.30 -16.57 -17.33
CA GLU A 398 15.30 -17.14 -18.68
C GLU A 398 13.90 -17.40 -19.23
N TYR A 399 12.85 -17.43 -18.38
CA TYR A 399 11.46 -17.65 -18.83
C TYR A 399 10.54 -16.45 -18.57
N LEU A 400 10.48 -15.93 -17.34
CA LEU A 400 9.57 -14.80 -17.03
C LEU A 400 10.04 -13.49 -17.63
N ILE A 401 11.31 -13.11 -17.44
CA ILE A 401 11.84 -11.84 -17.95
C ILE A 401 11.67 -11.68 -19.48
N PRO A 402 11.89 -12.70 -20.32
CA PRO A 402 11.61 -12.58 -21.75
C PRO A 402 10.16 -12.29 -22.13
N LYS A 403 9.18 -12.53 -21.25
CA LYS A 403 7.78 -12.12 -21.47
C LYS A 403 7.62 -10.59 -21.38
N LEU A 404 8.41 -9.95 -20.51
CA LEU A 404 8.50 -8.49 -20.37
C LEU A 404 9.42 -7.92 -21.46
N ASN A 405 8.91 -7.82 -22.69
CA ASN A 405 9.74 -7.37 -23.81
C ASN A 405 10.21 -5.90 -23.65
N GLU A 406 11.47 -5.63 -23.99
CA GLU A 406 12.11 -4.31 -23.85
C GLU A 406 11.44 -3.21 -24.71
N GLU A 407 10.79 -3.56 -25.82
CA GLU A 407 10.08 -2.58 -26.66
C GLU A 407 8.89 -1.96 -25.93
N SER A 408 8.17 -2.78 -25.15
CA SER A 408 6.95 -2.37 -24.44
C SER A 408 7.26 -1.88 -23.03
N TRP A 409 8.06 -2.63 -22.28
CA TRP A 409 8.36 -2.34 -20.87
C TRP A 409 9.58 -1.42 -20.68
N GLY A 410 10.50 -1.38 -21.65
CA GLY A 410 11.74 -0.63 -21.56
C GLY A 410 11.58 0.84 -21.17
N PRO A 411 10.59 1.60 -21.66
CA PRO A 411 10.35 3.00 -21.24
C PRO A 411 10.10 3.16 -19.73
N LEU A 412 9.31 2.29 -19.11
CA LEU A 412 9.03 2.34 -17.67
C LEU A 412 10.29 1.98 -16.86
N PHE A 413 11.06 0.98 -17.30
CA PHE A 413 12.37 0.69 -16.69
C PHE A 413 13.35 1.84 -16.85
N ALA A 414 13.35 2.52 -17.99
CA ALA A 414 14.20 3.70 -18.21
C ALA A 414 13.85 4.85 -17.28
N ALA A 415 12.56 5.04 -16.99
CA ALA A 415 12.09 6.04 -16.04
C ALA A 415 12.57 5.71 -14.62
N ALA A 416 12.35 4.48 -14.15
CA ALA A 416 12.69 4.05 -12.79
C ALA A 416 14.20 3.84 -12.53
N TYR A 417 14.96 3.35 -13.52
CA TYR A 417 16.37 2.94 -13.33
C TYR A 417 17.38 3.75 -14.17
N GLY A 418 16.91 4.59 -15.09
CA GLY A 418 17.75 5.35 -16.01
C GLY A 418 18.26 4.54 -17.23
N ASP A 419 17.84 3.28 -17.37
CA ASP A 419 18.11 2.42 -18.52
C ASP A 419 17.03 1.35 -18.71
N ASN A 420 16.91 0.80 -19.92
CA ASN A 420 15.85 -0.13 -20.28
C ASN A 420 16.12 -1.60 -19.91
N SER A 421 17.20 -1.90 -19.14
CA SER A 421 17.50 -3.31 -18.83
C SER A 421 16.51 -3.87 -17.82
N ILE A 422 16.06 -5.09 -18.12
CA ILE A 422 15.07 -5.82 -17.35
C ILE A 422 15.76 -7.08 -16.84
N ASP A 423 15.72 -7.25 -15.52
CA ASP A 423 16.09 -8.46 -14.79
C ASP A 423 15.09 -8.63 -13.64
N TYR A 424 15.04 -9.82 -13.04
CA TYR A 424 14.02 -10.09 -12.03
C TYR A 424 14.26 -9.33 -10.72
N SER A 425 15.50 -8.97 -10.41
CA SER A 425 15.80 -8.16 -9.23
C SER A 425 15.19 -6.76 -9.36
N ARG A 426 15.23 -6.15 -10.54
CA ARG A 426 14.55 -4.88 -10.82
C ARG A 426 13.03 -5.01 -10.80
N VAL A 427 12.47 -6.10 -11.34
CA VAL A 427 11.03 -6.39 -11.24
C VAL A 427 10.59 -6.45 -9.77
N ALA A 428 11.29 -7.25 -8.97
CA ALA A 428 10.97 -7.44 -7.55
C ALA A 428 11.17 -6.15 -6.72
N GLN A 429 12.19 -5.35 -7.03
CA GLN A 429 12.41 -4.08 -6.37
C GLN A 429 11.29 -3.07 -6.69
N ALA A 430 10.85 -3.00 -7.95
CA ALA A 430 9.76 -2.12 -8.34
C ALA A 430 8.44 -2.53 -7.68
N ILE A 431 8.11 -3.82 -7.67
CA ILE A 431 6.96 -4.36 -6.92
C ILE A 431 7.05 -3.96 -5.43
N ALA A 432 8.22 -4.12 -4.82
CA ALA A 432 8.41 -3.74 -3.42
C ALA A 432 8.23 -2.24 -3.16
N ALA A 433 8.63 -1.37 -4.09
CA ALA A 433 8.41 0.08 -3.97
C ALA A 433 6.91 0.43 -4.03
N TYR A 434 6.16 -0.26 -4.90
CA TYR A 434 4.71 -0.13 -4.98
C TYR A 434 4.02 -0.66 -3.71
N GLU A 435 4.38 -1.84 -3.22
CA GLU A 435 3.88 -2.36 -1.94
C GLU A 435 4.21 -1.42 -0.76
N ALA A 436 5.35 -0.71 -0.82
CA ALA A 436 5.78 0.19 0.23
C ALA A 436 4.87 1.43 0.42
N VAL A 437 4.09 1.81 -0.60
CA VAL A 437 3.17 2.95 -0.51
C VAL A 437 1.76 2.57 -0.06
N TYR A 438 1.43 1.27 0.06
CA TYR A 438 0.18 0.77 0.64
C TYR A 438 0.16 0.98 2.15
N ILE A 439 -0.07 2.20 2.60
CA ILE A 439 -0.09 2.53 4.03
C ILE A 439 -1.45 3.14 4.36
N PHE A 440 -2.23 2.37 5.10
CA PHE A 440 -3.58 2.66 5.58
C PHE A 440 -3.58 2.48 7.10
N ILE A 441 -3.20 3.55 7.81
CA ILE A 441 -3.04 3.57 9.26
C ILE A 441 -3.92 4.61 9.93
N ASP A 442 -4.63 5.46 9.19
CA ASP A 442 -5.38 6.58 9.74
C ASP A 442 -6.80 6.09 10.10
N ASN A 443 -7.00 5.75 11.38
CA ASN A 443 -8.21 5.08 11.86
C ASN A 443 -8.83 5.80 13.09
N PRO A 444 -10.13 5.53 13.40
CA PRO A 444 -10.83 6.17 14.51
C PRO A 444 -10.17 6.04 15.89
N PHE A 445 -9.47 4.93 16.17
CA PHE A 445 -8.74 4.78 17.43
C PHE A 445 -7.54 5.74 17.53
N PHE A 446 -6.84 5.97 16.44
CA PHE A 446 -5.74 6.94 16.41
C PHE A 446 -6.23 8.39 16.46
N ASP A 447 -7.37 8.70 15.84
CA ASP A 447 -8.03 10.01 16.01
C ASP A 447 -8.40 10.27 17.48
N TYR A 448 -8.84 9.23 18.20
CA TYR A 448 -9.10 9.32 19.64
C TYR A 448 -7.83 9.62 20.44
N ILE A 449 -6.70 9.00 20.11
CA ILE A 449 -5.40 9.28 20.74
C ILE A 449 -4.95 10.72 20.46
N ASP A 450 -5.21 11.23 19.25
CA ASP A 450 -4.92 12.61 18.86
C ASP A 450 -5.86 13.64 19.52
N GLY A 451 -6.88 13.17 20.22
CA GLY A 451 -7.74 13.97 21.10
C GLY A 451 -9.19 14.11 20.64
N ASP A 452 -9.58 13.47 19.53
CA ASP A 452 -11.00 13.38 19.16
C ASP A 452 -11.71 12.28 19.96
N LEU A 453 -12.21 12.67 21.14
CA LEU A 453 -12.93 11.73 22.02
C LEU A 453 -14.26 11.22 21.44
N THR A 454 -14.69 11.75 20.30
CA THR A 454 -15.89 11.32 19.58
C THR A 454 -15.63 10.36 18.44
N ALA A 455 -14.35 10.10 18.10
CA ALA A 455 -13.96 9.16 17.06
C ALA A 455 -14.33 7.70 17.42
N LEU A 456 -14.36 7.37 18.71
CA LEU A 456 -14.82 6.08 19.20
C LEU A 456 -16.20 6.19 19.83
N ASP A 457 -17.05 5.18 19.58
CA ASP A 457 -18.26 4.98 20.35
C ASP A 457 -17.97 4.28 21.70
N ASP A 458 -19.02 4.13 22.51
CA ASP A 458 -18.88 3.61 23.86
C ASP A 458 -18.51 2.12 23.90
N ASP A 459 -18.86 1.33 22.87
CA ASP A 459 -18.53 -0.10 22.79
C ASP A 459 -17.07 -0.29 22.36
N ALA A 460 -16.60 0.46 21.36
CA ALA A 460 -15.21 0.48 20.96
C ALA A 460 -14.29 0.98 22.09
N LYS A 461 -14.73 1.97 22.88
CA LYS A 461 -13.99 2.42 24.08
C LYS A 461 -13.84 1.30 25.11
N ARG A 462 -14.91 0.56 25.39
CA ARG A 462 -14.87 -0.58 26.30
C ARG A 462 -13.99 -1.71 25.76
N GLY A 463 -14.09 -1.99 24.46
CA GLY A 463 -13.23 -2.92 23.76
C GLY A 463 -11.76 -2.57 23.91
N ALA A 464 -11.39 -1.31 23.70
CA ALA A 464 -10.03 -0.82 23.89
C ALA A 464 -9.54 -0.99 25.34
N ILE A 465 -10.38 -0.67 26.35
CA ILE A 465 -10.05 -0.89 27.76
C ILE A 465 -9.81 -2.38 28.04
N THR A 466 -10.68 -3.26 27.56
CA THR A 466 -10.54 -4.72 27.69
C THR A 466 -9.28 -5.22 26.99
N TYR A 467 -8.98 -4.70 25.80
CA TYR A 467 -7.83 -5.07 24.98
C TYR A 467 -6.50 -4.71 25.67
N PHE A 468 -6.34 -3.45 26.08
CA PHE A 468 -5.07 -2.95 26.60
C PHE A 468 -4.77 -3.39 28.02
N THR A 469 -5.76 -3.81 28.80
CA THR A 469 -5.52 -4.36 30.14
C THR A 469 -5.14 -5.85 30.11
N PRO A 470 -4.24 -6.33 30.99
CA PRO A 470 -3.71 -7.71 30.95
C PRO A 470 -4.75 -8.82 31.18
N GLY A 471 -5.99 -8.46 31.50
CA GLY A 471 -7.07 -9.41 31.75
C GLY A 471 -7.42 -10.24 30.51
N SER A 472 -7.44 -9.62 29.34
CA SER A 472 -7.80 -10.26 28.07
C SER A 472 -6.67 -11.11 27.49
N GLY A 473 -5.41 -10.68 27.65
CA GLY A 473 -4.23 -11.38 27.13
C GLY A 473 -3.86 -11.07 25.67
N CYS A 474 -4.64 -10.23 24.98
CA CYS A 474 -4.41 -9.86 23.57
C CYS A 474 -3.02 -9.21 23.37
N THR A 475 -2.67 -8.27 24.26
CA THR A 475 -1.39 -7.53 24.24
C THR A 475 -0.16 -8.39 24.54
N ALA A 476 -0.30 -9.67 24.91
CA ALA A 476 0.84 -10.58 25.01
C ALA A 476 1.47 -10.90 23.64
N CYS A 477 0.69 -10.73 22.56
CA CYS A 477 1.13 -10.98 21.19
C CYS A 477 0.92 -9.76 20.29
N HIS A 478 -0.18 -9.05 20.45
CA HIS A 478 -0.54 -7.89 19.65
C HIS A 478 -0.14 -6.60 20.38
N THR A 479 1.14 -6.25 20.30
CA THR A 479 1.75 -5.14 21.04
C THR A 479 1.85 -3.87 20.21
N GLY A 480 1.93 -2.74 20.90
CA GLY A 480 2.25 -1.46 20.29
C GLY A 480 1.13 -0.87 19.43
N ALA A 481 1.43 0.25 18.77
CA ALA A 481 0.54 0.88 17.80
C ALA A 481 0.42 0.07 16.50
N PHE A 482 1.39 -0.79 16.20
CA PHE A 482 1.30 -1.71 15.05
C PHE A 482 0.55 -3.02 15.38
N PHE A 483 0.07 -3.19 16.62
CA PHE A 483 -0.75 -4.34 17.06
C PHE A 483 -0.15 -5.71 16.74
N THR A 484 1.18 -5.83 16.80
CA THR A 484 1.90 -7.09 16.59
C THR A 484 3.28 -7.04 17.21
N ASN A 485 3.76 -8.17 17.71
CA ASN A 485 5.17 -8.36 18.06
C ASN A 485 5.97 -9.08 16.94
N GLN A 486 5.31 -9.36 15.81
CA GLN A 486 5.84 -10.03 14.62
C GLN A 486 6.41 -11.45 14.86
N GLY A 487 6.18 -12.01 16.04
CA GLY A 487 6.67 -13.33 16.42
C GLY A 487 5.80 -14.47 15.87
N LEU A 488 6.30 -15.71 15.98
CA LEU A 488 5.50 -16.91 15.73
C LEU A 488 4.73 -17.32 17.00
N ARG A 489 3.46 -17.66 16.84
CA ARG A 489 2.58 -18.16 17.91
C ARG A 489 1.72 -19.31 17.43
N VAL A 490 1.55 -20.30 18.30
CA VAL A 490 0.58 -21.38 18.13
C VAL A 490 -0.72 -20.91 18.79
N VAL A 491 -1.81 -20.95 18.02
CA VAL A 491 -3.14 -20.62 18.53
C VAL A 491 -4.15 -21.73 18.26
N ASN A 492 -3.68 -22.89 17.75
CA ASN A 492 -4.49 -24.10 17.54
C ASN A 492 -5.70 -23.91 16.61
N TYR A 493 -5.55 -23.11 15.55
CA TYR A 493 -6.60 -22.97 14.54
C TYR A 493 -6.91 -24.30 13.84
N PRO A 494 -8.20 -24.53 13.48
CA PRO A 494 -8.60 -25.70 12.70
C PRO A 494 -7.78 -25.86 11.41
N GLN A 495 -7.31 -27.07 11.15
CA GLN A 495 -6.61 -27.42 9.92
C GLN A 495 -7.66 -27.72 8.85
N ILE A 496 -7.64 -26.91 7.78
CA ILE A 496 -8.51 -27.05 6.61
C ILE A 496 -7.68 -26.86 5.34
N GLY A 497 -8.21 -27.29 4.19
CA GLY A 497 -7.57 -27.16 2.89
C GLY A 497 -6.66 -28.33 2.55
N VAL A 498 -5.82 -28.09 1.54
CA VAL A 498 -4.85 -29.07 1.04
C VAL A 498 -3.60 -29.19 1.92
N GLY A 499 -3.35 -28.23 2.82
CA GLY A 499 -2.14 -28.16 3.63
C GLY A 499 -0.88 -27.88 2.80
N LYS A 500 0.28 -27.91 3.46
CA LYS A 500 1.61 -27.76 2.82
C LYS A 500 2.41 -29.07 2.79
N GLU A 501 1.88 -30.14 3.40
CA GLU A 501 2.53 -31.44 3.53
C GLU A 501 1.70 -32.57 2.89
N ASP A 502 2.35 -33.70 2.59
CA ASP A 502 1.71 -34.87 1.94
C ASP A 502 0.53 -35.46 2.73
N ASP A 503 0.47 -35.24 4.05
CA ASP A 503 -0.61 -35.70 4.93
C ASP A 503 -1.76 -34.69 5.06
N GLY A 504 -1.66 -33.53 4.40
CA GLY A 504 -2.63 -32.45 4.41
C GLY A 504 -2.43 -31.45 5.55
N ALA A 505 -1.32 -31.51 6.28
CA ALA A 505 -1.03 -30.58 7.37
C ALA A 505 -0.39 -29.28 6.89
N ASP A 506 -0.65 -28.19 7.62
CA ASP A 506 0.19 -26.99 7.62
C ASP A 506 0.84 -26.82 8.99
N TRP A 507 2.11 -27.21 9.08
CA TRP A 507 2.88 -27.14 10.31
C TRP A 507 3.39 -25.73 10.64
N GLY A 508 3.07 -24.73 9.81
CA GLY A 508 3.48 -23.34 10.03
C GLY A 508 4.98 -23.12 9.84
N GLY A 509 5.54 -22.18 10.61
CA GLY A 509 6.94 -21.81 10.53
C GLY A 509 7.87 -22.68 11.38
N ALA A 510 8.94 -22.06 11.89
CA ALA A 510 9.95 -22.74 12.71
C ALA A 510 9.41 -23.28 14.07
N VAL A 511 8.19 -22.89 14.45
CA VAL A 511 7.44 -23.40 15.60
C VAL A 511 6.31 -24.25 15.04
N LEU A 512 6.20 -25.52 15.45
CA LEU A 512 5.16 -26.44 14.97
C LEU A 512 3.76 -25.88 15.26
N GLY A 513 2.93 -25.72 14.23
CA GLY A 513 1.61 -25.08 14.29
C GLY A 513 1.66 -23.57 14.52
N GLY A 514 2.84 -22.97 14.44
CA GLY A 514 3.10 -21.58 14.78
C GLY A 514 3.13 -20.68 13.55
N PHE A 515 2.35 -19.61 13.59
CA PHE A 515 2.25 -18.61 12.53
C PHE A 515 2.60 -17.22 13.05
N ARG A 516 3.03 -16.35 12.14
CA ARG A 516 3.35 -14.95 12.42
C ARG A 516 2.09 -14.25 12.90
N VAL A 517 2.19 -13.60 14.05
CA VAL A 517 1.12 -12.77 14.62
C VAL A 517 0.84 -11.62 13.65
N PRO A 518 -0.33 -11.56 12.99
CA PRO A 518 -0.66 -10.46 12.08
C PRO A 518 -0.83 -9.15 12.86
N THR A 519 -0.67 -8.01 12.19
CA THR A 519 -1.17 -6.74 12.72
C THR A 519 -2.70 -6.79 12.80
N LEU A 520 -3.30 -6.06 13.75
CA LEU A 520 -4.75 -5.92 13.85
C LEU A 520 -5.27 -4.64 13.19
N LEU A 521 -4.39 -3.80 12.63
CA LEU A 521 -4.82 -2.69 11.78
C LEU A 521 -5.61 -3.24 10.59
N ASN A 522 -6.76 -2.62 10.30
CA ASN A 522 -7.69 -3.03 9.25
C ASN A 522 -8.30 -4.43 9.43
N ALA A 523 -8.17 -5.07 10.60
CA ALA A 523 -8.73 -6.40 10.83
C ALA A 523 -10.26 -6.48 10.65
N GLY A 524 -10.97 -5.35 10.71
CA GLY A 524 -12.40 -5.28 10.45
C GLY A 524 -12.81 -5.60 9.01
N ILE A 525 -11.89 -5.50 8.04
CA ILE A 525 -12.18 -5.67 6.61
C ILE A 525 -11.36 -6.77 5.93
N THR A 526 -10.51 -7.50 6.65
CA THR A 526 -9.55 -8.46 6.05
C THR A 526 -9.96 -9.91 6.29
N GLY A 527 -11.26 -10.20 6.30
CA GLY A 527 -11.76 -11.56 6.46
C GLY A 527 -11.60 -12.39 5.17
N PRO A 528 -11.89 -13.71 5.23
CA PRO A 528 -12.09 -14.53 6.41
C PRO A 528 -10.83 -14.66 7.29
N TRP A 529 -10.99 -14.90 8.59
CA TRP A 529 -9.88 -14.81 9.55
C TRP A 529 -9.21 -16.16 9.86
N GLY A 530 -7.90 -16.08 10.11
CA GLY A 530 -7.01 -17.20 10.37
C GLY A 530 -6.06 -17.46 9.19
N HIS A 531 -4.99 -18.22 9.40
CA HIS A 531 -3.96 -18.42 8.35
C HIS A 531 -4.49 -19.14 7.10
N ALA A 532 -5.63 -19.82 7.19
CA ALA A 532 -6.33 -20.47 6.08
C ALA A 532 -7.79 -19.99 5.98
N GLY A 533 -8.10 -18.80 6.54
CA GLY A 533 -9.44 -18.20 6.51
C GLY A 533 -10.52 -19.09 7.15
N GLN A 534 -10.22 -19.67 8.31
CA GLN A 534 -11.06 -20.64 9.02
C GLN A 534 -12.40 -20.08 9.49
N PHE A 535 -12.47 -18.79 9.81
CA PHE A 535 -13.63 -18.17 10.44
C PHE A 535 -14.22 -17.06 9.57
N GLY A 536 -15.53 -17.12 9.34
CA GLY A 536 -16.26 -16.14 8.52
C GLY A 536 -16.65 -14.86 9.25
N SER A 537 -16.37 -14.72 10.55
CA SER A 537 -16.59 -13.47 11.30
C SER A 537 -15.46 -13.20 12.29
N LEU A 538 -15.22 -11.91 12.55
CA LEU A 538 -14.19 -11.45 13.48
C LEU A 538 -14.50 -11.90 14.91
N GLU A 539 -15.76 -11.82 15.33
CA GLU A 539 -16.20 -12.30 16.64
C GLU A 539 -15.94 -13.78 16.81
N ARG A 540 -16.27 -14.60 15.80
CA ARG A 540 -16.04 -16.05 15.86
C ARG A 540 -14.54 -16.37 15.97
N ASN A 541 -13.69 -15.57 15.33
CA ASN A 541 -12.24 -15.66 15.48
C ASN A 541 -11.79 -15.28 16.91
N ILE A 542 -12.34 -14.21 17.50
CA ILE A 542 -12.04 -13.81 18.89
C ILE A 542 -12.53 -14.86 19.89
N GLU A 543 -13.74 -15.41 19.71
CA GLU A 543 -14.31 -16.48 20.54
C GLU A 543 -13.41 -17.72 20.62
N HIS A 544 -12.64 -18.00 19.56
CA HIS A 544 -11.69 -19.13 19.57
C HIS A 544 -10.69 -19.04 20.73
N TYR A 545 -10.27 -17.83 21.08
CA TYR A 545 -9.31 -17.61 22.16
C TYR A 545 -9.89 -17.81 23.57
N ALA A 546 -11.22 -17.83 23.74
CA ALA A 546 -11.86 -18.10 25.03
C ALA A 546 -11.69 -19.56 25.49
N GLY A 547 -11.33 -20.46 24.58
CA GLY A 547 -11.02 -21.86 24.86
C GLY A 547 -10.79 -22.65 23.57
N GLN A 548 -9.52 -22.86 23.22
CA GLN A 548 -9.13 -23.38 21.91
C GLN A 548 -9.57 -24.84 21.70
N ALA A 549 -9.38 -25.72 22.69
CA ALA A 549 -9.75 -27.14 22.55
C ALA A 549 -11.27 -27.35 22.35
N ASP A 550 -12.09 -26.65 23.13
CA ASP A 550 -13.55 -26.69 22.99
C ASP A 550 -14.00 -26.03 21.67
N SER A 551 -13.35 -24.93 21.27
CA SER A 551 -13.61 -24.24 20.00
C SER A 551 -13.33 -25.14 18.79
N VAL A 552 -12.19 -25.85 18.78
CA VAL A 552 -11.83 -26.82 17.73
C VAL A 552 -12.83 -27.97 17.67
N SER A 553 -13.18 -28.53 18.84
CA SER A 553 -14.15 -29.62 18.92
C SER A 553 -15.51 -29.22 18.32
N ARG A 554 -15.98 -28.00 18.62
CA ARG A 554 -17.21 -27.42 18.07
C ARG A 554 -17.11 -27.18 16.56
N TYR A 555 -16.02 -26.56 16.11
CA TYR A 555 -15.79 -26.25 14.70
C TYR A 555 -16.00 -27.45 13.78
N PHE A 556 -15.38 -28.58 14.10
CA PHE A 556 -15.51 -29.81 13.31
C PHE A 556 -16.84 -30.54 13.53
N ALA A 557 -17.42 -30.48 14.74
CA ALA A 557 -18.72 -31.10 15.02
C ALA A 557 -19.87 -30.44 14.24
N ASP A 558 -19.82 -29.12 14.13
CA ASP A 558 -20.83 -28.31 13.46
C ASP A 558 -20.51 -28.08 11.97
N SER A 559 -19.33 -28.50 11.52
CA SER A 559 -18.84 -28.30 10.15
C SER A 559 -18.80 -26.82 9.75
N GLU A 560 -18.30 -25.96 10.64
CA GLU A 560 -18.27 -24.49 10.44
C GLU A 560 -17.49 -24.07 9.18
N MET A 561 -16.53 -24.88 8.71
CA MET A 561 -15.84 -24.64 7.43
C MET A 561 -16.79 -24.64 6.22
N CYS A 562 -17.94 -25.30 6.33
CA CYS A 562 -18.95 -25.37 5.28
C CYS A 562 -19.95 -24.19 5.33
N ASP A 563 -19.82 -23.30 6.30
CA ASP A 563 -20.59 -22.05 6.34
C ASP A 563 -19.82 -20.88 5.70
N LEU A 564 -18.54 -21.08 5.36
CA LEU A 564 -17.72 -20.10 4.64
C LEU A 564 -18.23 -19.95 3.20
N ASP A 565 -18.35 -18.73 2.70
CA ASP A 565 -18.91 -18.42 1.37
C ASP A 565 -18.26 -19.23 0.24
N GLN A 566 -16.94 -19.45 0.32
CA GLN A 566 -16.19 -20.24 -0.66
C GLN A 566 -16.62 -21.72 -0.71
N PHE A 567 -17.12 -22.29 0.39
CA PHE A 567 -17.42 -23.73 0.52
C PHE A 567 -18.90 -24.04 0.76
N ALA A 568 -19.76 -23.02 0.92
CA ALA A 568 -21.16 -23.16 1.30
C ALA A 568 -21.99 -24.10 0.40
N GLU A 569 -21.67 -24.13 -0.89
CA GLU A 569 -22.38 -24.93 -1.90
C GLU A 569 -21.67 -26.25 -2.26
N LEU A 570 -20.58 -26.59 -1.56
CA LEU A 570 -19.78 -27.77 -1.88
C LEU A 570 -20.42 -29.06 -1.33
N GLU A 571 -20.79 -29.98 -2.22
CA GLU A 571 -21.27 -31.32 -1.83
C GLU A 571 -20.17 -32.10 -1.09
N ASP A 572 -20.52 -32.76 0.00
CA ASP A 572 -19.59 -33.45 0.91
C ASP A 572 -18.46 -32.54 1.44
N CYS A 573 -18.74 -31.23 1.61
CA CYS A 573 -17.79 -30.19 2.00
C CYS A 573 -16.83 -30.63 3.11
N ALA A 574 -17.30 -31.09 4.27
CA ALA A 574 -16.43 -31.43 5.39
C ALA A 574 -15.37 -32.49 5.05
N ALA A 575 -15.73 -33.47 4.20
CA ALA A 575 -14.82 -34.53 3.78
C ALA A 575 -13.81 -34.07 2.72
N LYS A 576 -14.07 -32.96 2.02
CA LYS A 576 -13.19 -32.37 1.01
C LYS A 576 -12.30 -31.29 1.59
N VAL A 577 -12.89 -30.36 2.35
CA VAL A 577 -12.22 -29.20 2.93
C VAL A 577 -11.39 -29.59 4.15
N ALA A 578 -11.78 -30.59 4.93
CA ALA A 578 -11.04 -30.97 6.13
C ALA A 578 -10.99 -32.49 6.38
N PRO A 579 -10.53 -33.30 5.42
CA PRO A 579 -10.57 -34.77 5.50
C PRO A 579 -9.89 -35.34 6.76
N ASN A 580 -8.76 -34.74 7.17
CA ASN A 580 -8.00 -35.11 8.36
C ASN A 580 -7.94 -33.95 9.39
N GLY A 581 -8.74 -32.90 9.21
CA GLY A 581 -8.56 -31.62 9.90
C GLY A 581 -8.57 -31.74 11.43
N LEU A 582 -9.54 -32.46 11.99
CA LEU A 582 -9.64 -32.67 13.44
C LEU A 582 -8.41 -33.41 14.00
N GLU A 583 -7.98 -34.50 13.35
CA GLU A 583 -6.81 -35.28 13.80
C GLU A 583 -5.53 -34.43 13.78
N LEU A 584 -5.35 -33.63 12.73
CA LEU A 584 -4.20 -32.75 12.59
C LEU A 584 -4.22 -31.62 13.62
N THR A 585 -5.37 -30.98 13.85
CA THR A 585 -5.49 -29.94 14.88
C THR A 585 -5.30 -30.50 16.30
N GLU A 586 -5.84 -31.69 16.60
CA GLU A 586 -5.63 -32.37 17.88
C GLU A 586 -4.14 -32.71 18.12
N ALA A 587 -3.38 -33.03 17.07
CA ALA A 587 -1.95 -33.28 17.17
C ALA A 587 -1.15 -32.02 17.58
N ILE A 588 -1.54 -30.83 17.08
CA ILE A 588 -0.93 -29.56 17.49
C ILE A 588 -1.33 -29.25 18.94
N LEU A 589 -2.62 -29.38 19.27
CA LEU A 589 -3.15 -29.17 20.62
C LEU A 589 -2.48 -30.07 21.67
N GLU A 590 -2.16 -31.33 21.34
CA GLU A 590 -1.46 -32.24 22.27
C GLU A 590 -0.04 -31.74 22.62
N ILE A 591 0.60 -31.02 21.69
CA ILE A 591 1.97 -30.52 21.82
C ILE A 591 2.00 -29.16 22.51
N ASP A 592 1.17 -28.22 22.06
CA ASP A 592 1.12 -26.84 22.56
C ASP A 592 0.37 -26.74 23.90
N GLY A 593 -0.71 -27.50 24.03
CA GLY A 593 -1.66 -27.43 25.13
C GLY A 593 -2.87 -26.55 24.81
N ASP A 594 -3.81 -26.50 25.75
CA ASP A 594 -5.02 -25.67 25.63
C ASP A 594 -4.81 -24.34 26.38
N ALA A 595 -4.86 -23.23 25.63
CA ALA A 595 -4.86 -21.89 26.17
C ALA A 595 -6.27 -21.30 26.09
N ALA A 596 -6.76 -20.80 27.22
CA ALA A 596 -8.05 -20.13 27.32
C ALA A 596 -7.85 -18.74 27.92
N LEU A 597 -8.18 -17.71 27.15
CA LEU A 597 -8.25 -16.33 27.63
C LEU A 597 -9.55 -16.15 28.43
N PRO A 598 -9.52 -15.43 29.57
CA PRO A 598 -10.68 -15.30 30.45
C PRO A 598 -11.62 -14.19 29.95
N ILE A 599 -12.10 -14.32 28.72
CA ILE A 599 -13.04 -13.41 28.07
C ILE A 599 -14.43 -14.06 27.94
N ASP A 600 -15.50 -13.27 28.05
CA ASP A 600 -16.88 -13.73 27.86
C ASP A 600 -17.53 -13.20 26.57
N ASP A 601 -18.75 -13.66 26.27
CA ASP A 601 -19.47 -13.33 25.02
C ASP A 601 -19.76 -11.83 24.84
N ASP A 602 -19.83 -11.06 25.92
CA ASP A 602 -20.03 -9.61 25.83
C ASP A 602 -18.68 -8.92 25.57
N GLU A 603 -17.61 -9.36 26.24
CA GLU A 603 -16.25 -8.90 25.98
C GLU A 603 -15.78 -9.23 24.55
N VAL A 604 -16.18 -10.37 23.97
CA VAL A 604 -15.92 -10.71 22.55
C VAL A 604 -16.45 -9.63 21.61
N LYS A 605 -17.71 -9.19 21.80
CA LYS A 605 -18.34 -8.18 20.94
C LYS A 605 -17.67 -6.82 21.10
N LEU A 606 -17.33 -6.45 22.33
CA LEU A 606 -16.62 -5.21 22.61
C LEU A 606 -15.24 -5.21 21.97
N LEU A 607 -14.50 -6.32 22.06
CA LEU A 607 -13.22 -6.48 21.37
C LEU A 607 -13.39 -6.37 19.85
N ALA A 608 -14.41 -6.98 19.26
CA ALA A 608 -14.70 -6.85 17.83
C ALA A 608 -14.97 -5.38 17.44
N ALA A 609 -15.83 -4.67 18.19
CA ALA A 609 -16.10 -3.25 17.97
C ALA A 609 -14.84 -2.38 18.04
N PHE A 610 -13.90 -2.72 18.94
CA PHE A 610 -12.61 -2.04 18.99
C PHE A 610 -11.73 -2.37 17.77
N LEU A 611 -11.65 -3.62 17.34
CA LEU A 611 -10.86 -4.00 16.16
C LEU A 611 -11.44 -3.44 14.86
N GLU A 612 -12.76 -3.27 14.76
CA GLU A 612 -13.41 -2.55 13.66
C GLU A 612 -12.96 -1.09 13.63
N ALA A 613 -12.84 -0.44 14.80
CA ALA A 613 -12.33 0.93 14.91
C ALA A 613 -10.82 1.09 14.61
N LEU A 614 -10.10 -0.01 14.33
CA LEU A 614 -8.74 0.00 13.79
C LEU A 614 -8.70 0.02 12.27
N THR A 615 -9.86 0.14 11.61
CA THR A 615 -9.97 0.21 10.16
C THR A 615 -9.79 1.64 9.67
N ASP A 616 -8.88 1.81 8.72
CA ASP A 616 -8.68 3.04 7.99
C ASP A 616 -9.87 3.26 7.03
N PRO A 617 -10.60 4.39 7.13
CA PRO A 617 -11.76 4.67 6.28
C PRO A 617 -11.45 4.70 4.79
N ASP A 618 -10.22 5.06 4.39
CA ASP A 618 -9.82 5.05 2.99
C ASP A 618 -9.57 3.63 2.47
N ALA A 619 -9.16 2.70 3.33
CA ALA A 619 -9.05 1.28 2.98
C ALA A 619 -10.43 0.60 2.91
N GLU A 620 -11.37 0.98 3.77
CA GLU A 620 -12.75 0.48 3.73
C GLU A 620 -13.53 1.04 2.53
N ASN A 621 -13.33 2.31 2.20
CA ASN A 621 -13.94 2.94 1.04
C ASN A 621 -13.12 2.65 -0.22
N VAL A 622 -13.53 1.64 -0.98
CA VAL A 622 -12.88 1.26 -2.25
C VAL A 622 -12.80 2.41 -3.27
N ASN A 623 -13.64 3.44 -3.16
CA ASN A 623 -13.64 4.62 -4.04
C ASN A 623 -12.84 5.80 -3.46
N SER A 624 -12.10 5.62 -2.37
CA SER A 624 -11.22 6.67 -1.84
C SER A 624 -10.11 6.97 -2.84
N ASN A 625 -9.63 8.23 -2.86
CA ASN A 625 -8.50 8.58 -3.72
C ASN A 625 -7.25 7.75 -3.38
N ALA A 626 -7.05 7.43 -2.09
CA ALA A 626 -5.92 6.59 -1.66
C ALA A 626 -5.99 5.19 -2.27
N THR A 627 -7.17 4.54 -2.25
CA THR A 627 -7.33 3.22 -2.88
C THR A 627 -7.28 3.28 -4.40
N GLN A 628 -7.94 4.26 -5.02
CA GLN A 628 -7.95 4.41 -6.49
C GLN A 628 -6.55 4.72 -7.05
N SER A 629 -5.74 5.51 -6.35
CA SER A 629 -4.35 5.80 -6.75
C SER A 629 -3.42 4.60 -6.79
N LEU A 630 -3.84 3.46 -6.23
CA LEU A 630 -3.11 2.20 -6.26
C LEU A 630 -3.53 1.31 -7.44
N ILE A 631 -4.50 1.72 -8.26
CA ILE A 631 -5.02 0.95 -9.38
C ILE A 631 -4.54 1.61 -10.68
N PRO A 632 -3.88 0.87 -11.59
CA PRO A 632 -3.47 1.45 -12.85
C PRO A 632 -4.71 1.73 -13.73
N PRO A 633 -4.64 2.74 -14.61
CA PRO A 633 -5.70 2.99 -15.57
C PRO A 633 -5.92 1.78 -16.48
N ARG A 634 -7.18 1.52 -16.88
CA ARG A 634 -7.57 0.38 -17.74
C ARG A 634 -7.19 0.62 -19.21
N ASP A 635 -5.90 0.75 -19.47
CA ASP A 635 -5.30 0.97 -20.80
C ASP A 635 -4.72 -0.32 -21.42
N GLY A 636 -4.85 -1.45 -20.71
CA GLY A 636 -4.31 -2.76 -21.09
C GLY A 636 -2.85 -2.98 -20.68
N GLY A 637 -2.19 -1.98 -20.09
CA GLY A 637 -0.78 -2.02 -19.71
C GLY A 637 0.18 -2.07 -20.91
N PRO A 638 1.50 -2.14 -20.66
CA PRO A 638 2.51 -2.03 -21.71
C PRO A 638 2.41 -3.10 -22.81
N ASP A 639 1.98 -4.31 -22.47
CA ASP A 639 1.97 -5.49 -23.35
C ASP A 639 0.58 -6.08 -23.59
N GLY A 640 -0.49 -5.43 -23.11
CA GLY A 640 -1.85 -5.93 -23.23
C GLY A 640 -2.22 -7.04 -22.23
N MET A 641 -1.38 -7.31 -21.23
CA MET A 641 -1.58 -8.34 -20.21
C MET A 641 -2.00 -7.80 -18.85
N GLN A 642 -2.42 -6.53 -18.76
CA GLN A 642 -2.98 -5.98 -17.53
C GLN A 642 -4.21 -6.77 -17.08
N LEU A 643 -4.32 -6.99 -15.78
CA LEU A 643 -5.52 -7.49 -15.12
C LEU A 643 -6.51 -6.35 -14.95
N ASP A 644 -7.58 -6.40 -15.73
CA ASP A 644 -8.70 -5.47 -15.68
C ASP A 644 -9.86 -6.19 -14.98
N ALA A 645 -9.86 -6.18 -13.65
CA ALA A 645 -10.67 -7.05 -12.81
C ALA A 645 -12.16 -6.66 -12.72
N TRP A 646 -12.98 -7.65 -12.33
CA TRP A 646 -14.37 -7.47 -11.88
C TRP A 646 -14.75 -8.45 -10.76
N ASP A 647 -15.79 -8.12 -10.00
CA ASP A 647 -16.36 -9.00 -8.97
C ASP A 647 -17.44 -9.95 -9.54
N GLN A 648 -17.98 -10.83 -8.68
CA GLN A 648 -19.05 -11.77 -9.06
C GLN A 648 -20.37 -11.10 -9.48
N ASP A 649 -20.59 -9.84 -9.10
CA ASP A 649 -21.75 -9.04 -9.47
C ASP A 649 -21.53 -8.29 -10.79
N GLY A 650 -20.31 -8.34 -11.34
CA GLY A 650 -19.90 -7.70 -12.58
C GLY A 650 -19.55 -6.23 -12.42
N ASN A 651 -19.26 -5.77 -11.20
CA ASN A 651 -18.72 -4.44 -10.97
C ASN A 651 -17.23 -4.43 -11.31
N GLU A 652 -16.77 -3.34 -11.92
CA GLU A 652 -15.34 -3.10 -12.12
C GLU A 652 -14.70 -2.87 -10.75
N LEU A 653 -13.54 -3.52 -10.55
CA LEU A 653 -12.74 -3.41 -9.33
C LEU A 653 -11.60 -2.42 -9.49
#